data_AF-A0A5S9F785-F1
#
_entry.id   AF-A0A5S9F785-F1
#
_cell.length_a   1.000
_cell.length_b   1.000
_cell.length_c   1.000
_cell.angle_alpha   90.00
_cell.angle_beta   90.00
_cell.angle_gamma   90.00
#
_symmetry.space_group_name_H-M   'P 1'
#
loop_
_entity.id
_entity.type
_entity.pdbx_description
1 polymer ?
#
loop_
_entity_poly.entity_id
_entity_poly.type
_entity_poly.pdbx_seq_one_letter_code
_entity_poly.pdbx_strand_id
1 'polypeptide(L)'
;MLFRSILIAFYLCTTLHSQQTYFQGKWKLTSQAIENYGVHHHENFGIFHVKLPQKQLRVPDLLYNVHDNPNVLGIRVIPIKDHSVKEKITAEGIVIPQYDEQNSSFRWGHGSQLVDDYYKKVMSLNDSAPIFAIAAYCCPSSQTNEYLTQNRISHLAAYMGKGRLRNTPVGYHNYSWQATQYPAHLYSISLQGVAQPQLNRNLQITLQLLNQTNYGPRFAEEYDYDWFTTHNLKETLEFYRGWLDPSYVRKELNQRLIDAGIDVEIDTPYQQLLLNENFLQTYCSEHITIAINCGVNIPQSEAGYIEIWGEQQGKKLFHRANQLWKKIHGSELPQQIQFRNPLWKRTITTAKLIDHPLIKKPGVAMVWQPETSADLIADFIAQYAKFSETSLVYAATTILKFATEYQQRTGIDIDKYFVVAIKFIEKMIEEDFRLFVAKREIFLLPETEQSKAADMYFTEKYNRFSTALSTYPRLQPMVKQALDKVQEKKQQLIQQPTAHETFAVNHPVLTQVLRKNIQDKYKLTLEEIAWLQFCIAVHSKSDHQQSLMDLARSLPVKNPNIAEQVAKGEKYIQYYSSPAILHKIAKGYHIDKLHPEIAIVPLATVFDYREVTINTDYDSQTDNTTQWQVFLRAFLQK
;
A
#
# COMPACT_ATOMS: atom_id res chain seq x y z
N MET A 1 2.25 -5.10 -17.46
CA MET A 1 2.03 -5.44 -16.03
C MET A 1 3.06 -6.43 -15.50
N LEU A 2 3.42 -7.54 -16.18
CA LEU A 2 4.71 -8.28 -15.98
C LEU A 2 5.97 -7.40 -16.22
N PHE A 3 5.70 -6.11 -16.38
CA PHE A 3 6.26 -5.09 -17.23
C PHE A 3 5.78 -3.84 -16.53
N ARG A 4 6.71 -2.99 -16.14
CA ARG A 4 6.54 -1.73 -15.44
C ARG A 4 6.34 -1.78 -13.94
N SER A 5 6.93 -2.66 -13.12
CA SER A 5 8.28 -2.30 -12.65
C SER A 5 8.89 -3.28 -11.63
N ILE A 6 9.56 -4.30 -12.14
CA ILE A 6 10.95 -4.57 -11.73
C ILE A 6 11.80 -3.24 -11.81
N LEU A 7 11.24 -2.12 -12.33
CA LEU A 7 11.57 -0.71 -12.01
C LEU A 7 11.53 -0.29 -10.52
N ILE A 8 11.05 -1.10 -9.59
CA ILE A 8 11.36 -0.94 -8.15
C ILE A 8 12.49 -1.87 -7.70
N ALA A 9 12.71 -3.01 -8.38
CA ALA A 9 13.98 -3.76 -8.25
C ALA A 9 15.21 -2.86 -8.53
N PHE A 10 14.95 -1.72 -9.14
CA PHE A 10 15.81 -0.56 -9.26
C PHE A 10 16.02 0.33 -8.04
N TYR A 11 14.95 0.68 -7.34
CA TYR A 11 14.99 1.69 -6.29
C TYR A 11 15.89 1.27 -5.13
N LEU A 12 16.01 -0.04 -4.90
CA LEU A 12 16.78 -0.61 -3.81
C LEU A 12 18.21 -0.99 -4.18
N CYS A 13 18.64 -0.92 -5.45
CA CYS A 13 20.08 -0.89 -5.73
C CYS A 13 20.68 0.50 -5.43
N THR A 14 19.84 1.52 -5.19
CA THR A 14 20.25 2.90 -4.84
C THR A 14 20.13 3.29 -3.36
N THR A 15 19.71 2.38 -2.47
CA THR A 15 19.98 2.55 -1.02
C THR A 15 21.44 2.32 -0.65
N LEU A 16 22.36 2.33 -1.62
CA LEU A 16 23.79 2.32 -1.34
C LEU A 16 24.22 3.48 -0.44
N HIS A 17 23.57 4.67 -0.45
CA HIS A 17 23.72 5.70 0.60
C HIS A 17 22.55 6.71 0.53
N SER A 18 21.34 6.37 1.01
CA SER A 18 20.30 7.42 1.13
C SER A 18 20.79 8.50 2.09
N GLN A 19 20.84 9.76 1.64
CA GLN A 19 21.12 10.88 2.53
C GLN A 19 19.89 11.07 3.40
N GLN A 20 20.01 10.65 4.65
CA GLN A 20 18.92 10.73 5.62
C GLN A 20 18.93 12.11 6.24
N THR A 21 17.86 12.86 5.99
CA THR A 21 17.55 14.07 6.75
C THR A 21 16.43 13.72 7.70
N TYR A 22 16.75 13.42 8.95
CA TYR A 22 15.79 12.79 9.89
C TYR A 22 14.53 13.62 10.08
N PHE A 23 14.69 14.91 10.33
CA PHE A 23 13.59 15.85 10.47
C PHE A 23 13.73 17.01 9.49
N GLN A 24 12.71 17.18 8.66
CA GLN A 24 12.58 18.27 7.72
C GLN A 24 11.60 19.32 8.26
N GLY A 25 11.86 20.58 7.93
CA GLY A 25 11.02 21.70 8.35
C GLY A 25 11.33 22.23 9.75
N LYS A 26 10.49 23.17 10.18
CA LYS A 26 10.63 23.98 11.41
C LYS A 26 10.53 23.16 12.71
N TRP A 27 10.07 21.93 12.65
CA TRP A 27 9.73 21.15 13.84
C TRP A 27 10.50 19.83 13.86
N LYS A 28 10.82 19.35 15.06
CA LYS A 28 11.39 18.01 15.31
C LYS A 28 10.79 17.40 16.58
N LEU A 29 10.96 16.11 16.77
CA LEU A 29 10.54 15.46 18.02
C LEU A 29 11.43 15.88 19.19
N THR A 30 10.89 15.79 20.40
CA THR A 30 11.67 15.89 21.63
C THR A 30 12.36 14.56 21.93
N SER A 31 13.48 14.57 22.67
CA SER A 31 14.14 13.32 23.09
C SER A 31 13.22 12.42 23.91
N GLN A 32 12.38 13.01 24.78
CA GLN A 32 11.38 12.25 25.54
C GLN A 32 10.38 11.54 24.63
N ALA A 33 9.90 12.18 23.56
CA ALA A 33 9.00 11.54 22.60
C ALA A 33 9.68 10.37 21.89
N ILE A 34 10.93 10.55 21.45
CA ILE A 34 11.75 9.49 20.85
C ILE A 34 11.88 8.28 21.77
N GLU A 35 12.18 8.50 23.05
CA GLU A 35 12.24 7.45 24.07
C GLU A 35 10.90 6.78 24.30
N ASN A 36 9.79 7.54 24.34
CA ASN A 36 8.44 6.99 24.50
C ASN A 36 8.04 6.07 23.33
N TYR A 37 8.62 6.26 22.16
CA TYR A 37 8.46 5.36 21.01
C TYR A 37 9.42 4.16 21.04
N GLY A 38 10.20 3.96 22.11
CA GLY A 38 11.18 2.88 22.20
C GLY A 38 12.37 3.08 21.25
N VAL A 39 12.68 4.33 20.89
CA VAL A 39 13.82 4.67 20.03
C VAL A 39 14.88 5.35 20.89
N HIS A 40 16.16 4.95 20.77
CA HIS A 40 17.24 5.49 21.61
C HIS A 40 17.88 6.76 21.04
N HIS A 41 17.74 7.01 19.74
CA HIS A 41 18.34 8.16 19.07
C HIS A 41 17.44 8.74 17.98
N HIS A 42 17.49 10.05 17.78
CA HIS A 42 16.68 10.77 16.78
C HIS A 42 16.92 10.24 15.37
N GLU A 43 18.17 9.89 15.06
CA GLU A 43 18.59 9.32 13.77
C GLU A 43 18.01 7.93 13.47
N ASN A 44 17.38 7.29 14.46
CA ASN A 44 16.78 5.97 14.30
C ASN A 44 15.26 6.03 14.26
N PHE A 45 14.66 7.22 14.37
CA PHE A 45 13.22 7.36 14.30
C PHE A 45 12.71 7.01 12.90
N GLY A 46 11.70 6.14 12.83
CA GLY A 46 11.17 5.64 11.57
C GLY A 46 12.06 4.65 10.82
N ILE A 47 13.14 4.17 11.47
CA ILE A 47 14.05 3.16 10.92
C ILE A 47 13.90 1.87 11.73
N PHE A 48 13.57 0.79 11.03
CA PHE A 48 13.66 -0.56 11.56
C PHE A 48 15.05 -1.12 11.35
N HIS A 49 15.52 -1.89 12.32
CA HIS A 49 16.84 -2.47 12.29
C HIS A 49 16.74 -3.99 12.24
N VAL A 50 17.21 -4.55 11.12
CA VAL A 50 17.36 -5.99 10.97
C VAL A 50 18.73 -6.38 11.47
N LYS A 51 18.78 -7.09 12.62
CA LYS A 51 20.03 -7.60 13.20
C LYS A 51 20.48 -8.83 12.39
N LEU A 52 21.66 -8.74 11.80
CA LEU A 52 22.33 -9.85 11.12
C LEU A 52 23.60 -10.23 11.92
N PRO A 53 24.16 -11.44 11.73
CA PRO A 53 25.29 -11.91 12.55
C PRO A 53 26.53 -11.00 12.55
N GLN A 54 26.76 -10.24 11.47
CA GLN A 54 27.98 -9.44 11.29
C GLN A 54 27.70 -7.94 11.02
N LYS A 55 26.43 -7.56 10.86
CA LYS A 55 26.03 -6.19 10.54
C LYS A 55 24.57 -5.94 10.91
N GLN A 56 24.15 -4.68 10.82
CA GLN A 56 22.77 -4.29 11.06
C GLN A 56 22.26 -3.61 9.79
N LEU A 57 21.18 -4.13 9.22
CA LEU A 57 20.52 -3.51 8.07
C LEU A 57 19.52 -2.46 8.61
N ARG A 58 19.56 -1.27 8.01
CA ARG A 58 18.70 -0.12 8.36
C ARG A 58 17.59 -0.02 7.31
N VAL A 59 16.35 -0.29 7.71
CA VAL A 59 15.17 -0.27 6.84
C VAL A 59 14.33 0.97 7.18
N PRO A 60 14.22 1.97 6.30
CA PRO A 60 13.56 3.24 6.60
C PRO A 60 12.02 3.13 6.50
N ASP A 61 11.38 2.31 7.34
CA ASP A 61 9.97 1.92 7.24
C ASP A 61 8.98 3.08 7.21
N LEU A 62 9.22 4.14 7.99
CA LEU A 62 8.31 5.29 8.14
C LEU A 62 8.85 6.56 7.50
N LEU A 63 10.02 6.50 6.85
CA LEU A 63 10.56 7.65 6.14
C LEU A 63 9.99 7.70 4.72
N TYR A 64 9.72 8.90 4.23
CA TYR A 64 9.23 9.13 2.87
C TYR A 64 10.09 10.14 2.14
N ASN A 65 9.86 10.25 0.83
CA ASN A 65 10.57 11.19 -0.03
C ASN A 65 10.26 12.63 0.41
N VAL A 66 11.30 13.33 0.85
CA VAL A 66 11.25 14.75 1.27
C VAL A 66 12.04 15.63 0.32
N HIS A 67 12.25 15.17 -0.91
CA HIS A 67 12.89 15.93 -1.99
C HIS A 67 12.38 15.38 -3.33
N ASP A 68 12.58 16.12 -4.41
CA ASP A 68 12.41 15.58 -5.77
C ASP A 68 13.39 14.43 -6.08
N ASN A 69 14.44 14.29 -5.26
CA ASN A 69 15.37 13.18 -5.29
C ASN A 69 14.80 12.04 -4.44
N PRO A 70 14.40 10.92 -5.06
CA PRO A 70 13.85 9.77 -4.34
C PRO A 70 14.80 9.19 -3.27
N ASN A 71 16.10 9.47 -3.34
CA ASN A 71 17.06 8.93 -2.38
C ASN A 71 17.17 9.77 -1.09
N VAL A 72 16.46 10.89 -1.00
CA VAL A 72 16.44 11.74 0.21
C VAL A 72 15.17 11.44 0.99
N LEU A 73 15.34 10.60 2.02
CA LEU A 73 14.28 10.18 2.91
C LEU A 73 14.31 10.96 4.22
N GLY A 74 13.14 11.27 4.73
CA GLY A 74 12.98 11.96 6.01
C GLY A 74 11.54 12.00 6.48
N ILE A 75 11.32 12.76 7.55
CA ILE A 75 9.99 13.06 8.08
C ILE A 75 9.87 14.57 8.27
N ARG A 76 8.81 15.17 7.72
CA ARG A 76 8.43 16.54 8.05
C ARG A 76 7.48 16.55 9.23
N VAL A 77 7.94 17.02 10.38
CA VAL A 77 7.11 17.07 11.60
C VAL A 77 6.19 18.28 11.56
N ILE A 78 4.91 18.08 11.89
CA ILE A 78 3.98 19.18 12.18
C ILE A 78 3.25 18.89 13.49
N PRO A 79 3.31 19.77 14.49
CA PRO A 79 2.58 19.58 15.74
C PRO A 79 1.09 19.83 15.52
N ILE A 80 0.25 18.99 16.14
CA ILE A 80 -1.19 19.17 16.19
C ILE A 80 -1.70 19.16 17.63
N LYS A 81 -2.83 19.83 17.86
CA LYS A 81 -3.63 19.69 19.07
C LYS A 81 -5.06 19.34 18.67
N ASP A 82 -5.60 18.29 19.28
CA ASP A 82 -6.96 17.85 19.01
C ASP A 82 -8.01 18.85 19.48
N HIS A 83 -9.13 18.83 18.78
CA HIS A 83 -10.36 19.48 19.19
C HIS A 83 -11.21 18.49 19.98
N SER A 84 -11.96 18.94 20.99
CA SER A 84 -13.03 18.11 21.53
C SER A 84 -14.15 18.00 20.50
N VAL A 85 -14.59 16.78 20.24
CA VAL A 85 -15.68 16.48 19.31
C VAL A 85 -16.81 15.81 20.09
N LYS A 86 -18.03 16.30 19.90
CA LYS A 86 -19.25 15.58 20.29
C LYS A 86 -19.88 15.02 19.05
N GLU A 87 -20.50 13.86 19.14
CA GLU A 87 -21.28 13.31 18.04
C GLU A 87 -22.78 13.36 18.34
N LYS A 88 -23.56 13.57 17.29
CA LYS A 88 -25.01 13.39 17.30
C LYS A 88 -25.36 12.38 16.22
N ILE A 89 -26.04 11.30 16.60
CA ILE A 89 -26.59 10.32 15.66
C ILE A 89 -28.11 10.53 15.61
N THR A 90 -28.67 10.70 14.41
CA THR A 90 -30.13 10.81 14.22
C THR A 90 -30.80 9.43 14.22
N ALA A 91 -32.13 9.38 14.37
CA ALA A 91 -32.88 8.12 14.31
C ALA A 91 -32.74 7.41 12.94
N GLU A 92 -32.44 8.16 11.88
CA GLU A 92 -32.17 7.64 10.54
C GLU A 92 -30.70 7.21 10.34
N GLY A 93 -29.90 7.18 11.41
CA GLY A 93 -28.49 6.80 11.36
C GLY A 93 -27.59 7.84 10.70
N ILE A 94 -27.96 9.13 10.70
CA ILE A 94 -27.07 10.21 10.23
C ILE A 94 -26.13 10.61 11.35
N VAL A 95 -24.82 10.59 11.08
CA VAL A 95 -23.78 10.90 12.07
C VAL A 95 -23.26 12.32 11.85
N ILE A 96 -23.41 13.19 12.85
CA ILE A 96 -23.05 14.61 12.78
C ILE A 96 -22.03 14.93 13.88
N PRO A 97 -20.73 15.03 13.55
CA PRO A 97 -19.72 15.48 14.48
C PRO A 97 -19.81 17.01 14.68
N GLN A 98 -19.78 17.42 15.94
CA GLN A 98 -19.82 18.79 16.42
C GLN A 98 -18.45 19.13 17.03
N TYR A 99 -17.66 19.88 16.28
CA TYR A 99 -16.31 20.29 16.68
C TYR A 99 -16.37 21.52 17.56
N ASP A 100 -15.72 21.47 18.72
CA ASP A 100 -15.48 22.65 19.54
C ASP A 100 -14.18 23.34 19.08
N GLU A 101 -14.35 24.37 18.27
CA GLU A 101 -13.22 25.13 17.72
C GLU A 101 -12.50 25.97 18.81
N GLN A 102 -13.15 26.25 19.96
CA GLN A 102 -12.63 27.13 21.01
C GLN A 102 -11.48 26.51 21.83
N ASN A 103 -11.41 25.18 21.94
CA ASN A 103 -10.46 24.47 22.82
C ASN A 103 -9.13 24.06 22.16
N SER A 104 -8.87 24.52 20.94
CA SER A 104 -7.76 24.02 20.12
C SER A 104 -6.48 24.84 20.18
N SER A 105 -6.47 26.01 20.82
CA SER A 105 -5.27 26.84 20.88
C SER A 105 -4.12 26.13 21.60
N PHE A 106 -2.92 26.22 21.04
CA PHE A 106 -1.65 25.78 21.62
C PHE A 106 -0.58 26.83 21.33
N ARG A 107 0.61 26.65 21.92
CA ARG A 107 1.69 27.65 21.86
C ARG A 107 2.15 28.07 20.45
N TRP A 108 1.69 27.39 19.40
CA TRP A 108 2.09 27.65 18.00
C TRP A 108 0.92 27.89 17.04
N GLY A 109 -0.30 28.09 17.55
CA GLY A 109 -1.47 28.40 16.73
C GLY A 109 -2.73 27.68 17.19
N HIS A 110 -3.71 27.58 16.29
CA HIS A 110 -4.95 26.83 16.54
C HIS A 110 -4.81 25.39 16.05
N GLY A 111 -5.00 24.41 16.93
CA GLY A 111 -5.12 22.97 16.68
C GLY A 111 -4.31 22.40 15.52
N SER A 112 -4.89 22.50 14.33
CA SER A 112 -4.45 21.92 13.05
C SER A 112 -4.07 22.95 11.98
N GLN A 113 -4.09 24.25 12.31
CA GLN A 113 -3.84 25.36 11.39
C GLN A 113 -2.49 25.20 10.66
N LEU A 114 -1.45 24.74 11.35
CA LEU A 114 -0.14 24.50 10.74
C LEU A 114 -0.20 23.45 9.63
N VAL A 115 -1.04 22.43 9.78
CA VAL A 115 -1.28 21.41 8.73
C VAL A 115 -2.05 22.04 7.57
N ASP A 116 -3.08 22.83 7.84
CA ASP A 116 -3.87 23.52 6.82
C ASP A 116 -3.01 24.48 5.99
N ASP A 117 -2.23 25.32 6.66
CA ASP A 117 -1.35 26.30 6.02
C ASP A 117 -0.29 25.62 5.17
N TYR A 118 0.33 24.55 5.70
CA TYR A 118 1.32 23.78 4.95
C TYR A 118 0.70 23.07 3.74
N TYR A 119 -0.45 22.40 3.91
CA TYR A 119 -1.18 21.76 2.81
C TYR A 119 -1.54 22.77 1.74
N LYS A 120 -2.15 23.91 2.11
CA LYS A 120 -2.54 24.96 1.15
C LYS A 120 -1.33 25.53 0.43
N LYS A 121 -0.23 25.75 1.15
CA LYS A 121 1.03 26.17 0.55
C LYS A 121 1.48 25.14 -0.49
N VAL A 122 1.70 23.87 -0.14
CA VAL A 122 2.15 22.82 -1.07
C VAL A 122 1.23 22.69 -2.30
N MET A 123 -0.08 22.73 -2.08
CA MET A 123 -1.08 22.55 -3.13
C MET A 123 -1.41 23.86 -3.90
N SER A 124 -0.76 24.98 -3.60
CA SER A 124 -1.04 26.32 -4.16
C SER A 124 -2.53 26.72 -4.06
N LEU A 125 -3.13 26.50 -2.89
CA LEU A 125 -4.54 26.77 -2.60
C LEU A 125 -4.71 28.11 -1.87
N ASN A 126 -5.87 28.74 -2.09
CA ASN A 126 -6.29 29.90 -1.30
C ASN A 126 -6.89 29.48 0.06
N ASP A 127 -7.16 30.45 0.92
CA ASP A 127 -7.59 30.20 2.30
C ASP A 127 -8.96 29.53 2.42
N SER A 128 -9.85 29.73 1.44
CA SER A 128 -11.21 29.17 1.43
C SER A 128 -11.31 27.83 0.69
N ALA A 129 -10.22 27.38 0.05
CA ALA A 129 -10.22 26.12 -0.69
C ALA A 129 -10.38 24.92 0.27
N PRO A 130 -11.17 23.91 -0.12
CA PRO A 130 -11.33 22.70 0.66
C PRO A 130 -10.02 21.90 0.68
N ILE A 131 -9.75 21.23 1.80
CA ILE A 131 -8.57 20.36 2.01
C ILE A 131 -9.02 18.91 2.02
N PHE A 132 -8.33 18.04 1.29
CA PHE A 132 -8.48 16.60 1.44
C PHE A 132 -7.10 15.95 1.47
N ALA A 133 -6.78 15.26 2.55
CA ALA A 133 -5.57 14.45 2.65
C ALA A 133 -5.91 13.08 3.24
N ILE A 134 -5.13 12.08 2.87
CA ILE A 134 -5.19 10.76 3.51
C ILE A 134 -4.27 10.81 4.71
N ALA A 135 -4.74 10.35 5.87
CA ALA A 135 -3.96 10.23 7.08
C ALA A 135 -3.70 8.75 7.36
N ALA A 136 -2.44 8.33 7.42
CA ALA A 136 -2.04 6.96 7.72
C ALA A 136 -1.33 6.91 9.07
N TYR A 137 -1.95 6.26 10.05
CA TYR A 137 -1.44 6.17 11.41
C TYR A 137 -0.34 5.14 11.51
N CYS A 138 0.74 5.53 12.16
CA CYS A 138 1.96 4.77 12.29
C CYS A 138 2.13 4.27 13.72
N CYS A 139 2.80 3.13 13.88
CA CYS A 139 3.14 2.51 15.15
C CYS A 139 4.68 2.48 15.34
N PRO A 140 5.35 3.61 15.64
CA PRO A 140 6.82 3.65 15.74
C PRO A 140 7.41 2.67 16.77
N SER A 141 6.66 2.37 17.83
CA SER A 141 7.08 1.50 18.95
C SER A 141 7.07 0.00 18.66
N SER A 142 6.52 -0.44 17.52
CA SER A 142 6.39 -1.85 17.14
C SER A 142 7.71 -2.54 16.74
N GLN A 143 8.86 -2.13 17.31
CA GLN A 143 10.18 -2.65 16.97
C GLN A 143 10.40 -4.13 17.26
N THR A 144 9.53 -4.75 18.06
CA THR A 144 9.69 -6.12 18.55
C THR A 144 9.09 -7.19 17.64
N ASN A 145 8.18 -6.83 16.72
CA ASN A 145 7.63 -7.77 15.76
C ASN A 145 8.50 -7.74 14.49
N GLU A 146 9.31 -8.78 14.31
CA GLU A 146 10.36 -8.83 13.28
C GLU A 146 9.84 -8.71 11.83
N TYR A 147 8.52 -8.87 11.60
CA TYR A 147 7.94 -9.02 10.26
C TYR A 147 6.61 -8.28 10.09
N LEU A 148 6.65 -6.96 9.90
CA LEU A 148 5.44 -6.14 9.72
C LEU A 148 5.16 -5.88 8.23
N THR A 149 4.18 -6.59 7.69
CA THR A 149 3.66 -6.43 6.30
C THR A 149 3.12 -5.05 5.99
N GLN A 150 2.64 -4.37 7.03
CA GLN A 150 2.00 -3.06 6.94
C GLN A 150 2.99 -1.89 7.08
N ASN A 151 4.32 -2.14 7.06
CA ASN A 151 5.34 -1.10 7.28
C ASN A 151 5.04 -0.23 8.52
N ARG A 152 4.50 -0.84 9.58
CA ARG A 152 4.05 -0.19 10.83
C ARG A 152 2.91 0.83 10.65
N ILE A 153 2.16 0.78 9.56
CA ILE A 153 0.97 1.61 9.35
C ILE A 153 -0.27 0.78 9.67
N SER A 154 -0.95 1.11 10.77
CA SER A 154 -2.06 0.32 11.29
C SER A 154 -3.42 0.74 10.77
N HIS A 155 -3.59 2.03 10.43
CA HIS A 155 -4.92 2.59 10.20
C HIS A 155 -4.89 3.72 9.15
N LEU A 156 -5.94 3.79 8.33
CA LEU A 156 -6.15 4.91 7.39
C LEU A 156 -7.38 5.75 7.79
N ALA A 157 -7.24 7.04 7.60
CA ALA A 157 -8.29 8.03 7.76
C ALA A 157 -8.20 9.08 6.66
N ALA A 158 -9.14 10.01 6.66
CA ALA A 158 -9.09 11.17 5.78
C ALA A 158 -9.24 12.47 6.58
N TYR A 159 -8.35 13.40 6.29
CA TYR A 159 -8.30 14.75 6.83
C TYR A 159 -9.02 15.72 5.90
N MET A 160 -9.95 16.51 6.45
CA MET A 160 -10.80 17.44 5.68
C MET A 160 -10.52 18.92 5.96
N GLY A 161 -9.38 19.23 6.58
CA GLY A 161 -9.05 20.58 7.07
C GLY A 161 -9.64 20.87 8.45
N LYS A 162 -9.14 21.93 9.10
CA LYS A 162 -9.61 22.41 10.41
C LYS A 162 -9.69 21.32 11.49
N GLY A 163 -8.77 20.36 11.47
CA GLY A 163 -8.67 19.32 12.51
C GLY A 163 -9.73 18.23 12.38
N ARG A 164 -10.47 18.21 11.27
CA ARG A 164 -11.58 17.27 11.05
C ARG A 164 -11.07 16.01 10.38
N LEU A 165 -11.14 14.89 11.09
CA LEU A 165 -10.88 13.56 10.53
C LEU A 165 -12.15 12.75 10.35
N ARG A 166 -12.06 11.80 9.43
CA ARG A 166 -13.04 10.76 9.18
C ARG A 166 -12.31 9.43 9.19
N ASN A 167 -12.68 8.61 10.15
CA ASN A 167 -12.15 7.28 10.33
C ASN A 167 -13.23 6.24 10.00
N THR A 168 -12.80 5.00 9.93
CA THR A 168 -13.65 3.81 9.93
C THR A 168 -13.10 2.90 11.03
N PRO A 169 -13.91 2.40 11.99
CA PRO A 169 -15.31 2.77 12.19
C PRO A 169 -15.44 4.26 12.52
N VAL A 170 -16.63 4.81 12.38
CA VAL A 170 -16.82 6.26 12.33
C VAL A 170 -16.43 7.00 13.61
N GLY A 171 -16.64 6.37 14.77
CA GLY A 171 -16.20 6.90 16.07
C GLY A 171 -14.71 6.68 16.38
N TYR A 172 -13.97 5.96 15.53
CA TYR A 172 -12.54 5.73 15.76
C TYR A 172 -11.80 7.08 15.82
N HIS A 173 -10.88 7.19 16.78
CA HIS A 173 -10.22 8.44 17.16
C HIS A 173 -11.13 9.66 17.44
N ASN A 174 -12.42 9.47 17.73
CA ASN A 174 -13.39 10.53 18.01
C ASN A 174 -13.36 11.67 16.97
N TYR A 175 -13.21 11.33 15.68
CA TYR A 175 -13.13 12.30 14.55
C TYR A 175 -11.99 13.33 14.65
N SER A 176 -11.00 13.05 15.50
CA SER A 176 -9.82 13.87 15.76
C SER A 176 -8.55 13.10 15.37
N TRP A 177 -7.38 13.70 15.59
CA TRP A 177 -6.11 13.06 15.27
C TRP A 177 -5.79 11.95 16.27
N GLN A 178 -5.92 12.19 17.58
CA GLN A 178 -5.39 11.28 18.60
C GLN A 178 -3.94 10.84 18.32
N ALA A 179 -3.11 11.77 17.83
CA ALA A 179 -1.74 11.47 17.40
C ALA A 179 -0.77 11.15 18.56
N THR A 180 -1.26 11.06 19.80
CA THR A 180 -0.47 10.59 20.94
C THR A 180 -0.15 9.12 20.74
N GLN A 181 1.13 8.72 20.81
CA GLN A 181 1.63 7.36 20.53
C GLN A 181 1.47 6.84 19.09
N TYR A 182 0.50 7.35 18.32
CA TYR A 182 0.25 6.97 16.93
C TYR A 182 0.31 8.19 16.02
N PRO A 183 1.51 8.68 15.65
CA PRO A 183 1.63 9.77 14.70
C PRO A 183 1.06 9.38 13.35
N ALA A 184 0.60 10.35 12.56
CA ALA A 184 -0.02 10.07 11.27
C ALA A 184 0.73 10.73 10.10
N HIS A 185 1.10 9.95 9.10
CA HIS A 185 1.56 10.45 7.81
C HIS A 185 0.39 11.04 7.02
N LEU A 186 0.59 12.21 6.42
CA LEU A 186 -0.37 12.86 5.55
C LEU A 186 0.06 12.76 4.09
N TYR A 187 -0.88 12.38 3.23
CA TYR A 187 -0.69 12.29 1.79
C TYR A 187 -1.74 13.10 1.06
N SER A 188 -1.32 13.95 0.12
CA SER A 188 -2.25 14.54 -0.85
C SER A 188 -2.54 13.55 -1.97
N ILE A 189 -3.70 13.71 -2.58
CA ILE A 189 -4.08 13.02 -3.82
C ILE A 189 -4.46 14.07 -4.87
N SER A 190 -3.91 13.94 -6.08
CA SER A 190 -4.19 14.81 -7.22
C SER A 190 -4.54 13.98 -8.45
N LEU A 191 -5.42 14.53 -9.29
CA LEU A 191 -5.84 13.93 -10.55
C LEU A 191 -5.47 14.89 -11.68
N GLN A 192 -4.65 14.43 -12.63
CA GLN A 192 -4.15 15.24 -13.74
C GLN A 192 -5.30 15.95 -14.49
N GLY A 193 -5.15 17.23 -14.84
CA GLY A 193 -6.19 18.01 -15.51
C GLY A 193 -7.44 18.37 -14.67
N VAL A 194 -7.47 18.09 -13.37
CA VAL A 194 -8.57 18.49 -12.46
C VAL A 194 -8.07 19.47 -11.42
N ALA A 195 -8.73 20.63 -11.28
CA ALA A 195 -8.35 21.62 -10.30
C ALA A 195 -8.44 21.05 -8.87
N GLN A 196 -7.36 21.18 -8.09
CA GLN A 196 -7.27 20.59 -6.76
C GLN A 196 -8.42 20.99 -5.81
N PRO A 197 -8.92 22.25 -5.77
CA PRO A 197 -10.11 22.59 -4.97
C PRO A 197 -11.36 21.78 -5.34
N GLN A 198 -11.57 21.50 -6.64
CA GLN A 198 -12.72 20.73 -7.10
C GLN A 198 -12.59 19.26 -6.70
N LEU A 199 -11.40 18.68 -6.87
CA LEU A 199 -11.12 17.30 -6.47
C LEU A 199 -11.30 17.12 -4.96
N ASN A 200 -10.70 18.01 -4.14
CA ASN A 200 -10.81 17.98 -2.69
C ASN A 200 -12.28 18.05 -2.25
N ARG A 201 -13.07 18.96 -2.85
CA ARG A 201 -14.50 19.07 -2.54
C ARG A 201 -15.25 17.79 -2.87
N ASN A 202 -14.99 17.19 -4.02
CA ASN A 202 -15.67 15.98 -4.44
C ASN A 202 -15.33 14.77 -3.54
N LEU A 203 -14.06 14.64 -3.17
CA LEU A 203 -13.59 13.61 -2.24
C LEU A 203 -14.22 13.79 -0.85
N GLN A 204 -14.27 15.03 -0.34
CA GLN A 204 -14.96 15.34 0.91
C GLN A 204 -16.45 14.97 0.86
N ILE A 205 -17.16 15.30 -0.22
CA ILE A 205 -18.59 14.95 -0.37
C ILE A 205 -18.77 13.44 -0.38
N THR A 206 -18.00 12.75 -1.21
CA THR A 206 -18.06 11.29 -1.35
C THR A 206 -17.82 10.60 -0.01
N LEU A 207 -16.77 11.01 0.70
CA LEU A 207 -16.42 10.47 2.00
C LEU A 207 -17.50 10.74 3.06
N GLN A 208 -18.10 11.93 3.08
CA GLN A 208 -19.15 12.25 4.05
C GLN A 208 -20.45 11.49 3.75
N LEU A 209 -20.80 11.30 2.48
CA LEU A 209 -21.93 10.43 2.12
C LEU A 209 -21.70 9.00 2.60
N LEU A 210 -20.47 8.50 2.57
CA LEU A 210 -20.12 7.17 3.06
C LEU A 210 -20.02 7.09 4.60
N ASN A 211 -19.40 8.07 5.26
CA ASN A 211 -19.15 8.02 6.70
C ASN A 211 -20.31 8.54 7.56
N GLN A 212 -21.13 9.46 7.06
CA GLN A 212 -22.13 10.14 7.88
C GLN A 212 -23.55 9.60 7.67
N THR A 213 -23.72 8.56 6.88
CA THR A 213 -25.01 7.91 6.64
C THR A 213 -24.97 6.45 7.09
N ASN A 214 -26.14 5.87 7.34
CA ASN A 214 -26.29 4.46 7.70
C ASN A 214 -25.45 4.03 8.93
N TYR A 215 -25.34 4.91 9.93
CA TYR A 215 -24.49 4.72 11.13
C TYR A 215 -22.98 4.68 10.85
N GLY A 216 -22.58 4.95 9.60
CA GLY A 216 -21.21 4.86 9.15
C GLY A 216 -20.78 3.43 8.78
N PRO A 217 -19.61 3.29 8.14
CA PRO A 217 -19.00 1.98 7.93
C PRO A 217 -18.73 1.24 9.26
N ARG A 218 -18.96 -0.07 9.21
CA ARG A 218 -18.70 -1.03 10.29
C ARG A 218 -17.41 -1.80 9.98
N PHE A 219 -16.71 -2.19 11.03
CA PHE A 219 -15.53 -3.05 10.96
C PHE A 219 -15.95 -4.51 11.07
N ALA A 220 -15.42 -5.35 10.19
CA ALA A 220 -15.53 -6.79 10.32
C ALA A 220 -14.86 -7.24 11.64
N GLU A 221 -15.46 -8.20 12.33
CA GLU A 221 -14.90 -8.77 13.56
C GLU A 221 -13.53 -9.42 13.31
N GLU A 222 -13.36 -10.08 12.15
CA GLU A 222 -12.12 -10.74 11.72
C GLU A 222 -11.31 -9.87 10.74
N TYR A 223 -11.10 -8.60 11.06
CA TYR A 223 -10.37 -7.65 10.19
C TYR A 223 -8.90 -8.01 9.93
N ASP A 224 -8.32 -8.93 10.70
CA ASP A 224 -6.96 -9.45 10.45
C ASP A 224 -6.87 -10.08 9.04
N TYR A 225 -7.99 -10.60 8.53
CA TYR A 225 -8.16 -10.89 7.11
C TYR A 225 -8.47 -9.59 6.36
N ASP A 226 -7.42 -8.87 5.98
CA ASP A 226 -7.44 -7.60 5.23
C ASP A 226 -7.95 -7.75 3.77
N TRP A 227 -9.04 -8.48 3.55
CA TRP A 227 -9.59 -8.69 2.22
C TRP A 227 -10.11 -7.41 1.63
N PHE A 228 -9.82 -7.23 0.35
CA PHE A 228 -10.28 -6.09 -0.40
C PHE A 228 -11.39 -6.52 -1.37
N THR A 229 -12.63 -6.34 -0.94
CA THR A 229 -13.82 -6.72 -1.70
C THR A 229 -13.97 -5.87 -2.96
N THR A 230 -13.67 -4.59 -2.86
CA THR A 230 -13.80 -3.59 -3.94
C THR A 230 -12.57 -3.52 -4.87
N HIS A 231 -12.03 -4.68 -5.23
CA HIS A 231 -10.80 -4.85 -6.03
C HIS A 231 -10.89 -4.36 -7.50
N ASN A 232 -12.09 -4.01 -7.97
CA ASN A 232 -12.32 -3.45 -9.30
C ASN A 232 -13.37 -2.32 -9.26
N LEU A 233 -13.47 -1.58 -10.37
CA LEU A 233 -14.37 -0.43 -10.43
C LEU A 233 -15.86 -0.84 -10.36
N LYS A 234 -16.26 -2.00 -10.88
CA LYS A 234 -17.65 -2.48 -10.75
C LYS A 234 -18.04 -2.65 -9.29
N GLU A 235 -17.24 -3.40 -8.53
CA GLU A 235 -17.55 -3.65 -7.11
C GLU A 235 -17.53 -2.34 -6.30
N THR A 236 -16.62 -1.41 -6.61
CA THR A 236 -16.62 -0.07 -6.02
C THR A 236 -17.91 0.71 -6.32
N LEU A 237 -18.35 0.74 -7.58
CA LEU A 237 -19.56 1.47 -8.00
C LEU A 237 -20.84 0.83 -7.43
N GLU A 238 -20.90 -0.50 -7.37
CA GLU A 238 -22.04 -1.21 -6.80
C GLU A 238 -22.10 -1.07 -5.28
N PHE A 239 -20.96 -1.04 -4.58
CA PHE A 239 -20.88 -0.68 -3.16
C PHE A 239 -21.48 0.70 -2.93
N TYR A 240 -21.01 1.71 -3.67
CA TYR A 240 -21.49 3.09 -3.53
C TYR A 240 -22.99 3.21 -3.85
N ARG A 241 -23.46 2.53 -4.90
CA ARG A 241 -24.88 2.46 -5.25
C ARG A 241 -25.72 1.86 -4.14
N GLY A 242 -25.33 0.69 -3.62
CA GLY A 242 -26.03 0.03 -2.51
C GLY A 242 -25.99 0.83 -1.22
N TRP A 243 -24.92 1.59 -0.98
CA TRP A 243 -24.82 2.47 0.17
C TRP A 243 -25.85 3.60 0.13
N LEU A 244 -26.09 4.18 -1.05
CA LEU A 244 -27.03 5.30 -1.22
C LEU A 244 -28.49 4.84 -1.36
N ASP A 245 -28.74 3.80 -2.16
CA ASP A 245 -30.09 3.35 -2.56
C ASP A 245 -30.53 2.12 -1.73
N PRO A 246 -31.36 2.32 -0.69
CA PRO A 246 -31.80 1.23 0.19
C PRO A 246 -32.68 0.19 -0.53
N SER A 247 -33.15 0.47 -1.76
CA SER A 247 -33.96 -0.46 -2.54
C SER A 247 -33.15 -1.21 -3.61
N TYR A 248 -31.84 -0.97 -3.72
CA TYR A 248 -31.02 -1.60 -4.74
C TYR A 248 -30.73 -3.06 -4.40
N VAL A 249 -31.03 -3.98 -5.32
CA VAL A 249 -30.84 -5.43 -5.16
C VAL A 249 -29.74 -5.92 -6.10
N ARG A 250 -28.75 -6.63 -5.55
CA ARG A 250 -27.69 -7.31 -6.33
C ARG A 250 -28.04 -8.78 -6.53
N LYS A 251 -28.99 -9.08 -7.43
CA LYS A 251 -29.48 -10.45 -7.65
C LYS A 251 -28.38 -11.47 -7.92
N GLU A 252 -27.34 -11.10 -8.69
CA GLU A 252 -26.17 -11.96 -8.92
C GLU A 252 -25.39 -12.29 -7.64
N LEU A 253 -25.25 -11.34 -6.72
CA LEU A 253 -24.62 -11.59 -5.42
C LEU A 253 -25.53 -12.44 -4.54
N ASN A 254 -26.81 -12.10 -4.44
CA ASN A 254 -27.76 -12.84 -3.61
C ASN A 254 -27.88 -14.29 -4.07
N GLN A 255 -27.95 -14.56 -5.39
CA GLN A 255 -27.95 -15.92 -5.91
C GLN A 255 -26.68 -16.69 -5.52
N ARG A 256 -25.50 -16.06 -5.65
CA ARG A 256 -24.25 -16.69 -5.20
C ARG A 256 -24.31 -17.04 -3.71
N LEU A 257 -24.77 -16.13 -2.87
CA LEU A 257 -24.93 -16.37 -1.44
C LEU A 257 -25.91 -17.51 -1.14
N ILE A 258 -27.04 -17.59 -1.85
CA ILE A 258 -27.99 -18.70 -1.76
C ILE A 258 -27.33 -20.02 -2.15
N ASP A 259 -26.62 -20.05 -3.28
CA ASP A 259 -25.89 -21.23 -3.77
C ASP A 259 -24.79 -21.66 -2.77
N ALA A 260 -24.32 -20.74 -1.93
CA ALA A 260 -23.38 -20.98 -0.84
C ALA A 260 -24.03 -21.55 0.43
N GLY A 261 -25.36 -21.59 0.51
CA GLY A 261 -26.10 -21.94 1.72
C GLY A 261 -26.23 -20.80 2.74
N ILE A 262 -26.05 -19.54 2.34
CA ILE A 262 -26.32 -18.38 3.20
C ILE A 262 -27.80 -18.04 3.12
N ASP A 263 -28.39 -17.83 4.29
CA ASP A 263 -29.81 -17.51 4.45
C ASP A 263 -30.11 -16.06 4.03
N VAL A 264 -30.24 -15.86 2.72
CA VAL A 264 -30.57 -14.58 2.11
C VAL A 264 -31.61 -14.79 1.01
N GLU A 265 -32.58 -13.88 0.92
CA GLU A 265 -33.55 -13.91 -0.17
C GLU A 265 -32.98 -13.26 -1.44
N ILE A 266 -33.39 -13.73 -2.62
CA ILE A 266 -32.92 -13.21 -3.92
C ILE A 266 -33.18 -11.70 -4.08
N ASP A 267 -34.23 -11.18 -3.44
CA ASP A 267 -34.63 -9.77 -3.48
C ASP A 267 -34.13 -8.96 -2.27
N THR A 268 -33.25 -9.51 -1.43
CA THR A 268 -32.64 -8.80 -0.30
C THR A 268 -31.89 -7.54 -0.79
N PRO A 269 -32.20 -6.34 -0.26
CA PRO A 269 -31.50 -5.14 -0.64
C PRO A 269 -30.01 -5.19 -0.28
N TYR A 270 -29.16 -4.73 -1.18
CA TYR A 270 -27.71 -4.79 -0.99
C TYR A 270 -27.25 -3.97 0.22
N GLN A 271 -27.93 -2.86 0.54
CA GLN A 271 -27.64 -2.07 1.74
C GLN A 271 -27.78 -2.90 3.03
N GLN A 272 -28.78 -3.78 3.10
CA GLN A 272 -28.97 -4.65 4.26
C GLN A 272 -27.79 -5.61 4.41
N LEU A 273 -27.29 -6.15 3.29
CA LEU A 273 -26.09 -6.99 3.30
C LEU A 273 -24.84 -6.20 3.71
N LEU A 274 -24.63 -4.99 3.19
CA LEU A 274 -23.51 -4.12 3.57
C LEU A 274 -23.48 -3.80 5.08
N LEU A 275 -24.65 -3.72 5.72
CA LEU A 275 -24.76 -3.38 7.14
C LEU A 275 -24.68 -4.60 8.06
N ASN A 276 -25.14 -5.77 7.61
CA ASN A 276 -25.33 -6.93 8.49
C ASN A 276 -24.33 -8.07 8.22
N GLU A 277 -23.76 -8.15 7.02
CA GLU A 277 -22.85 -9.24 6.66
C GLU A 277 -21.39 -8.85 6.89
N ASN A 278 -20.71 -9.54 7.81
CA ASN A 278 -19.32 -9.25 8.18
C ASN A 278 -18.36 -9.21 6.98
N PHE A 279 -18.56 -10.06 5.97
CA PHE A 279 -17.68 -10.12 4.78
C PHE A 279 -17.83 -8.94 3.81
N LEU A 280 -18.86 -8.11 3.98
CA LEU A 280 -19.07 -6.87 3.22
C LEU A 280 -18.75 -5.62 4.03
N GLN A 281 -18.51 -5.79 5.33
CA GLN A 281 -18.02 -4.71 6.18
C GLN A 281 -16.58 -4.39 5.77
N THR A 282 -16.21 -3.12 5.92
CA THR A 282 -14.94 -2.62 5.37
C THR A 282 -14.07 -2.14 6.51
N TYR A 283 -12.84 -2.64 6.56
CA TYR A 283 -11.82 -2.07 7.42
C TYR A 283 -11.38 -0.70 6.89
N CYS A 284 -10.61 0.04 7.68
CA CYS A 284 -10.29 1.44 7.42
C CYS A 284 -9.62 1.69 6.06
N SER A 285 -8.65 0.86 5.69
CA SER A 285 -7.93 1.06 4.44
C SER A 285 -8.83 0.81 3.24
N GLU A 286 -9.62 -0.28 3.24
CA GLU A 286 -10.59 -0.54 2.19
C GLU A 286 -11.60 0.62 2.09
N HIS A 287 -12.18 1.06 3.20
CA HIS A 287 -13.19 2.11 3.19
C HIS A 287 -12.67 3.44 2.62
N ILE A 288 -11.49 3.87 3.07
CA ILE A 288 -10.86 5.09 2.55
C ILE A 288 -10.50 4.92 1.07
N THR A 289 -10.06 3.73 0.66
CA THR A 289 -9.81 3.39 -0.75
C THR A 289 -11.08 3.46 -1.60
N ILE A 290 -12.22 2.96 -1.11
CA ILE A 290 -13.53 3.07 -1.76
C ILE A 290 -13.91 4.54 -1.92
N ALA A 291 -13.82 5.34 -0.85
CA ALA A 291 -14.17 6.76 -0.88
C ALA A 291 -13.33 7.53 -1.90
N ILE A 292 -12.03 7.22 -1.97
CA ILE A 292 -11.10 7.79 -2.95
C ILE A 292 -11.46 7.37 -4.37
N ASN A 293 -11.63 6.06 -4.62
CA ASN A 293 -11.97 5.55 -5.95
C ASN A 293 -13.32 6.10 -6.44
N CYS A 294 -14.31 6.21 -5.56
CA CYS A 294 -15.57 6.88 -5.86
C CYS A 294 -15.34 8.35 -6.17
N GLY A 295 -14.56 9.07 -5.36
CA GLY A 295 -14.36 10.52 -5.51
C GLY A 295 -13.53 10.93 -6.72
N VAL A 296 -12.72 10.04 -7.31
CA VAL A 296 -12.03 10.33 -8.58
C VAL A 296 -12.82 9.89 -9.82
N ASN A 297 -13.80 8.99 -9.66
CA ASN A 297 -14.57 8.43 -10.76
C ASN A 297 -15.97 9.03 -10.90
N ILE A 298 -16.59 9.44 -9.80
CA ILE A 298 -17.96 9.96 -9.73
C ILE A 298 -17.89 11.46 -9.43
N PRO A 299 -18.03 12.34 -10.45
CA PRO A 299 -18.37 13.73 -10.17
C PRO A 299 -19.69 13.77 -9.39
N GLN A 300 -19.70 14.38 -8.21
CA GLN A 300 -20.87 14.49 -7.34
C GLN A 300 -21.88 15.53 -7.86
N SER A 301 -22.38 15.29 -9.08
CA SER A 301 -23.35 16.09 -9.81
C SER A 301 -24.28 15.18 -10.61
N GLU A 302 -25.48 15.66 -10.95
CA GLU A 302 -26.47 14.87 -11.68
C GLU A 302 -25.92 14.27 -12.97
N ALA A 303 -25.19 15.07 -13.75
CA ALA A 303 -24.55 14.63 -14.98
C ALA A 303 -23.55 13.48 -14.75
N GLY A 304 -22.74 13.55 -13.69
CA GLY A 304 -21.78 12.49 -13.36
C GLY A 304 -22.47 11.18 -13.01
N TYR A 305 -23.58 11.24 -12.27
CA TYR A 305 -24.38 10.06 -11.97
C TYR A 305 -25.09 9.48 -13.20
N ILE A 306 -25.69 10.34 -14.04
CA ILE A 306 -26.33 9.93 -15.31
C ILE A 306 -25.34 9.21 -16.21
N GLU A 307 -24.10 9.70 -16.28
CA GLU A 307 -23.10 9.12 -17.16
C GLU A 307 -22.68 7.70 -16.76
N ILE A 308 -22.64 7.41 -15.45
CA ILE A 308 -22.25 6.10 -14.95
C ILE A 308 -23.40 5.09 -15.03
N TRP A 309 -24.59 5.49 -14.55
CA TRP A 309 -25.72 4.57 -14.34
C TRP A 309 -26.85 4.73 -15.37
N GLY A 310 -26.73 5.65 -16.32
CA GLY A 310 -27.78 6.03 -17.27
C GLY A 310 -28.77 7.02 -16.67
N GLU A 311 -29.63 7.59 -17.52
CA GLU A 311 -30.49 8.72 -17.15
C GLU A 311 -31.40 8.44 -15.95
N GLN A 312 -32.21 7.38 -15.99
CA GLN A 312 -33.18 7.09 -14.95
C GLN A 312 -32.51 6.76 -13.60
N GLN A 313 -31.57 5.81 -13.60
CA GLN A 313 -30.91 5.37 -12.36
C GLN A 313 -29.95 6.45 -11.83
N GLY A 314 -29.24 7.16 -12.70
CA GLY A 314 -28.36 8.27 -12.33
C GLY A 314 -29.12 9.40 -11.65
N LYS A 315 -30.26 9.84 -12.22
CA LYS A 315 -31.14 10.85 -11.59
C LYS A 315 -31.64 10.39 -10.23
N LYS A 316 -32.11 9.13 -10.10
CA LYS A 316 -32.56 8.55 -8.83
C LYS A 316 -31.44 8.61 -7.77
N LEU A 317 -30.24 8.16 -8.12
CA LEU A 317 -29.10 8.12 -7.21
C LEU A 317 -28.60 9.51 -6.83
N PHE A 318 -28.54 10.46 -7.77
CA PHE A 318 -28.17 11.84 -7.47
C PHE A 318 -29.18 12.50 -6.54
N HIS A 319 -30.49 12.33 -6.80
CA HIS A 319 -31.53 12.84 -5.92
C HIS A 319 -31.39 12.26 -4.50
N ARG A 320 -31.10 10.97 -4.39
CA ARG A 320 -30.85 10.30 -3.12
C ARG A 320 -29.60 10.84 -2.40
N ALA A 321 -28.50 11.03 -3.12
CA ALA A 321 -27.29 11.65 -2.57
C ALA A 321 -27.57 13.07 -2.07
N ASN A 322 -28.33 13.88 -2.82
CA ASN A 322 -28.71 15.23 -2.44
C ASN A 322 -29.62 15.25 -1.18
N GLN A 323 -30.56 14.31 -1.07
CA GLN A 323 -31.38 14.15 0.13
C GLN A 323 -30.53 13.83 1.36
N LEU A 324 -29.59 12.88 1.25
CA LEU A 324 -28.69 12.51 2.35
C LEU A 324 -27.77 13.68 2.71
N TRP A 325 -27.22 14.38 1.72
CA TRP A 325 -26.41 15.57 1.93
C TRP A 325 -27.17 16.68 2.66
N LYS A 326 -28.42 16.94 2.27
CA LYS A 326 -29.30 17.90 2.93
C LYS A 326 -29.60 17.52 4.37
N LYS A 327 -29.67 16.23 4.70
CA LYS A 327 -29.80 15.78 6.09
C LYS A 327 -28.52 16.01 6.90
N ILE A 328 -27.35 15.89 6.28
CA ILE A 328 -26.04 16.09 6.94
C ILE A 328 -25.78 17.59 7.19
N HIS A 329 -26.00 18.43 6.17
CA HIS A 329 -25.55 19.83 6.16
C HIS A 329 -26.67 20.88 6.17
N GLY A 330 -27.92 20.48 5.98
CA GLY A 330 -29.05 21.41 5.83
C GLY A 330 -29.15 22.09 4.46
N SER A 331 -28.20 21.87 3.56
CA SER A 331 -28.16 22.46 2.21
C SER A 331 -28.09 21.40 1.12
N GLU A 332 -28.33 21.78 -0.13
CA GLU A 332 -28.14 20.91 -1.28
C GLU A 332 -26.65 20.70 -1.61
N LEU A 333 -26.38 19.67 -2.41
CA LEU A 333 -25.06 19.41 -2.98
C LEU A 333 -24.60 20.59 -3.84
N PRO A 334 -23.32 20.99 -3.77
CA PRO A 334 -22.79 22.04 -4.63
C PRO A 334 -22.90 21.68 -6.12
N GLN A 335 -23.66 22.45 -6.90
CA GLN A 335 -23.91 22.14 -8.32
C GLN A 335 -22.68 22.30 -9.25
N GLN A 336 -21.60 22.93 -8.79
CA GLN A 336 -20.43 23.29 -9.61
C GLN A 336 -19.38 22.17 -9.74
N ILE A 337 -19.65 20.95 -9.28
CA ILE A 337 -18.68 19.87 -9.35
C ILE A 337 -18.75 19.23 -10.74
N GLN A 338 -17.75 19.57 -11.55
CA GLN A 338 -17.60 19.04 -12.90
C GLN A 338 -16.18 18.52 -13.10
N PHE A 339 -16.07 17.23 -13.45
CA PHE A 339 -14.86 16.66 -14.01
C PHE A 339 -15.10 16.43 -15.49
N ARG A 340 -14.33 17.09 -16.36
CA ARG A 340 -14.41 16.80 -17.79
C ARG A 340 -13.96 15.37 -18.10
N ASN A 341 -12.96 14.88 -17.34
CA ASN A 341 -12.34 13.58 -17.55
C ASN A 341 -12.11 12.85 -16.20
N PRO A 342 -13.16 12.26 -15.57
CA PRO A 342 -12.99 11.41 -14.39
C PRO A 342 -12.07 10.21 -14.70
N LEU A 343 -11.56 9.54 -13.66
CA LEU A 343 -10.50 8.55 -13.83
C LEU A 343 -10.88 7.44 -14.84
N TRP A 344 -12.10 6.91 -14.78
CA TRP A 344 -12.55 5.86 -15.68
C TRP A 344 -12.54 6.23 -17.15
N LYS A 345 -12.82 7.49 -17.51
CA LYS A 345 -12.81 7.92 -18.93
C LYS A 345 -11.42 7.91 -19.55
N ARG A 346 -10.38 7.98 -18.73
CA ARG A 346 -8.98 7.88 -19.16
C ARG A 346 -8.62 6.46 -19.58
N THR A 347 -9.34 5.47 -19.08
CA THR A 347 -9.09 4.05 -19.35
C THR A 347 -10.17 3.42 -20.23
N ILE A 348 -11.41 3.91 -20.15
CA ILE A 348 -12.60 3.31 -20.74
C ILE A 348 -13.35 4.39 -21.54
N THR A 349 -13.30 4.26 -22.87
CA THR A 349 -13.90 5.20 -23.81
C THR A 349 -15.27 4.72 -24.25
N THR A 350 -16.30 4.85 -23.41
CA THR A 350 -17.70 4.55 -23.77
C THR A 350 -18.68 5.52 -23.13
N ALA A 351 -19.90 5.58 -23.67
CA ALA A 351 -21.01 6.39 -23.16
C ALA A 351 -21.73 5.77 -21.95
N LYS A 352 -21.57 4.47 -21.68
CA LYS A 352 -22.19 3.80 -20.52
C LYS A 352 -21.21 2.89 -19.79
N LEU A 353 -20.79 3.31 -18.60
CA LEU A 353 -19.72 2.65 -17.86
C LEU A 353 -20.12 1.35 -17.18
N ILE A 354 -21.29 1.31 -16.52
CA ILE A 354 -21.64 0.21 -15.59
C ILE A 354 -21.74 -1.17 -16.27
N ASP A 355 -22.02 -1.20 -17.57
CA ASP A 355 -22.13 -2.45 -18.34
C ASP A 355 -20.82 -2.85 -19.03
N HIS A 356 -19.76 -2.03 -18.90
CA HIS A 356 -18.54 -2.23 -19.64
C HIS A 356 -17.71 -3.41 -19.08
N PRO A 357 -17.25 -4.38 -19.88
CA PRO A 357 -16.55 -5.55 -19.36
C PRO A 357 -15.23 -5.21 -18.65
N LEU A 358 -14.56 -4.10 -19.01
CA LEU A 358 -13.31 -3.69 -18.36
C LEU A 358 -13.48 -3.27 -16.90
N ILE A 359 -14.64 -2.80 -16.45
CA ILE A 359 -14.80 -2.41 -15.03
C ILE A 359 -14.78 -3.60 -14.07
N LYS A 360 -14.95 -4.82 -14.60
CA LYS A 360 -14.77 -6.08 -13.86
C LYS A 360 -13.30 -6.47 -13.72
N LYS A 361 -12.39 -5.85 -14.47
CA LYS A 361 -10.97 -6.18 -14.39
C LYS A 361 -10.34 -5.51 -13.14
N PRO A 362 -9.62 -6.27 -12.30
CA PRO A 362 -8.93 -5.74 -11.13
C PRO A 362 -8.05 -4.54 -11.44
N GLY A 363 -8.11 -3.51 -10.59
CA GLY A 363 -7.26 -2.32 -10.70
C GLY A 363 -7.54 -1.37 -11.88
N VAL A 364 -8.45 -1.71 -12.81
CA VAL A 364 -8.81 -0.82 -13.93
C VAL A 364 -9.58 0.38 -13.40
N ALA A 365 -9.16 1.58 -13.81
CA ALA A 365 -9.75 2.85 -13.41
C ALA A 365 -9.85 3.06 -11.87
N MET A 366 -8.91 2.44 -11.15
CA MET A 366 -8.70 2.63 -9.73
C MET A 366 -7.49 3.54 -9.51
N VAL A 367 -7.45 4.27 -8.39
CA VAL A 367 -6.35 5.16 -8.03
C VAL A 367 -5.05 4.39 -7.91
N TRP A 368 -5.11 3.20 -7.30
CA TRP A 368 -4.05 2.20 -7.37
C TRP A 368 -4.62 0.81 -7.56
N GLN A 369 -3.80 -0.08 -8.11
CA GLN A 369 -4.14 -1.49 -8.21
C GLN A 369 -4.12 -2.15 -6.83
N PRO A 370 -5.06 -3.06 -6.55
CA PRO A 370 -5.02 -3.84 -5.32
C PRO A 370 -3.76 -4.71 -5.26
N GLU A 371 -3.26 -4.98 -4.06
CA GLU A 371 -2.13 -5.89 -3.88
C GLU A 371 -2.60 -7.34 -3.89
N THR A 372 -1.81 -8.24 -4.45
CA THR A 372 -2.04 -9.67 -4.33
C THR A 372 -1.20 -10.25 -3.19
N SER A 373 -1.55 -11.44 -2.70
CA SER A 373 -0.73 -12.14 -1.71
C SER A 373 0.71 -12.37 -2.19
N ALA A 374 0.93 -12.49 -3.51
CA ALA A 374 2.27 -12.58 -4.08
C ALA A 374 3.04 -11.26 -3.94
N ASP A 375 2.37 -10.11 -4.08
CA ASP A 375 2.99 -8.80 -3.92
C ASP A 375 3.38 -8.55 -2.46
N LEU A 376 2.57 -9.03 -1.51
CA LEU A 376 2.90 -8.99 -0.08
C LEU A 376 4.21 -9.70 0.24
N ILE A 377 4.42 -10.90 -0.32
CA ILE A 377 5.65 -11.68 -0.16
C ILE A 377 6.82 -10.93 -0.82
N ALA A 378 6.62 -10.45 -2.05
CA ALA A 378 7.67 -9.74 -2.79
C ALA A 378 8.15 -8.48 -2.04
N ASP A 379 7.22 -7.69 -1.52
CA ASP A 379 7.50 -6.48 -0.75
C ASP A 379 8.24 -6.79 0.55
N PHE A 380 7.82 -7.85 1.23
CA PHE A 380 8.43 -8.28 2.47
C PHE A 380 9.89 -8.71 2.23
N ILE A 381 10.14 -9.52 1.20
CA ILE A 381 11.50 -9.95 0.84
C ILE A 381 12.35 -8.74 0.45
N ALA A 382 11.83 -7.89 -0.43
CA ALA A 382 12.57 -6.72 -0.93
C ALA A 382 12.98 -5.77 0.19
N GLN A 383 12.16 -5.61 1.23
CA GLN A 383 12.42 -4.67 2.32
C GLN A 383 13.28 -5.26 3.45
N TYR A 384 13.02 -6.50 3.86
CA TYR A 384 13.62 -7.05 5.10
C TYR A 384 14.59 -8.22 4.86
N ALA A 385 14.53 -8.84 3.69
CA ALA A 385 15.22 -10.11 3.41
C ALA A 385 15.91 -10.14 2.04
N LYS A 386 16.32 -8.98 1.50
CA LYS A 386 17.09 -8.91 0.26
C LYS A 386 18.43 -9.64 0.45
N PHE A 387 18.66 -10.75 -0.25
CA PHE A 387 19.83 -11.58 0.03
C PHE A 387 21.16 -10.93 -0.35
N SER A 388 21.14 -9.94 -1.26
CA SER A 388 22.32 -9.11 -1.58
C SER A 388 22.79 -8.26 -0.39
N GLU A 389 21.89 -7.95 0.55
CA GLU A 389 22.17 -7.15 1.75
C GLU A 389 22.19 -7.98 3.02
N THR A 390 21.71 -9.22 2.98
CA THR A 390 21.64 -10.10 4.14
C THR A 390 22.52 -11.34 3.92
N SER A 391 21.90 -12.48 3.64
CA SER A 391 22.49 -13.70 3.10
C SER A 391 21.37 -14.59 2.56
N LEU A 392 21.67 -15.55 1.69
CA LEU A 392 20.70 -16.55 1.23
C LEU A 392 19.96 -17.22 2.41
N VAL A 393 20.70 -17.67 3.43
CA VAL A 393 20.13 -18.41 4.56
C VAL A 393 19.17 -17.53 5.35
N TYR A 394 19.59 -16.30 5.67
CA TYR A 394 18.73 -15.35 6.36
C TYR A 394 17.45 -15.10 5.55
N ALA A 395 17.59 -14.70 4.30
CA ALA A 395 16.46 -14.38 3.43
C ALA A 395 15.45 -15.53 3.28
N ALA A 396 15.95 -16.75 3.01
CA ALA A 396 15.10 -17.93 2.87
C ALA A 396 14.43 -18.30 4.20
N THR A 397 15.13 -18.21 5.33
CA THR A 397 14.52 -18.48 6.65
C THR A 397 13.47 -17.44 7.03
N THR A 398 13.69 -16.17 6.68
CA THR A 398 12.72 -15.08 6.88
C THR A 398 11.46 -15.29 6.06
N ILE A 399 11.58 -15.71 4.79
CA ILE A 399 10.43 -16.13 3.96
C ILE A 399 9.68 -17.25 4.67
N LEU A 400 10.37 -18.31 5.09
CA LEU A 400 9.69 -19.45 5.73
C LEU A 400 9.00 -19.06 7.06
N LYS A 401 9.60 -18.18 7.86
CA LYS A 401 9.01 -17.69 9.12
C LYS A 401 7.81 -16.77 8.90
N PHE A 402 7.69 -16.16 7.73
CA PHE A 402 6.56 -15.30 7.36
C PHE A 402 5.24 -16.08 7.17
N ALA A 403 5.28 -17.41 7.15
CA ALA A 403 4.13 -18.26 6.84
C ALA A 403 2.92 -18.05 7.76
N THR A 404 3.13 -17.82 9.07
CA THR A 404 2.03 -17.58 10.02
C THR A 404 1.35 -16.24 9.77
N GLU A 405 2.13 -15.16 9.63
CA GLU A 405 1.61 -13.83 9.32
C GLU A 405 0.90 -13.82 7.95
N TYR A 406 1.47 -14.52 6.97
CA TYR A 406 0.87 -14.71 5.66
C TYR A 406 -0.47 -15.43 5.76
N GLN A 407 -0.54 -16.55 6.49
CA GLN A 407 -1.78 -17.29 6.71
C GLN A 407 -2.82 -16.45 7.46
N GLN A 408 -2.42 -15.66 8.46
CA GLN A 408 -3.34 -14.79 9.19
C GLN A 408 -3.99 -13.75 8.29
N ARG A 409 -3.22 -13.14 7.37
CA ARG A 409 -3.76 -12.09 6.48
C ARG A 409 -4.49 -12.61 5.26
N THR A 410 -4.01 -13.71 4.72
CA THR A 410 -4.49 -14.26 3.45
C THR A 410 -5.43 -15.44 3.70
N GLY A 411 -5.42 -16.08 4.86
CA GLY A 411 -6.14 -17.35 5.03
C GLY A 411 -5.64 -18.46 4.10
N ILE A 412 -4.52 -18.30 3.38
CA ILE A 412 -3.94 -19.37 2.55
C ILE A 412 -3.32 -20.42 3.47
N ASP A 413 -3.55 -21.69 3.17
CA ASP A 413 -3.02 -22.80 3.96
C ASP A 413 -1.49 -22.79 3.97
N ILE A 414 -0.92 -22.97 5.17
CA ILE A 414 0.52 -22.85 5.41
C ILE A 414 1.34 -23.85 4.58
N ASP A 415 0.82 -25.06 4.33
CA ASP A 415 1.54 -26.07 3.55
C ASP A 415 1.61 -25.65 2.08
N LYS A 416 0.52 -25.06 1.56
CA LYS A 416 0.51 -24.50 0.19
C LYS A 416 1.44 -23.30 0.06
N TYR A 417 1.52 -22.45 1.08
CA TYR A 417 2.52 -21.40 1.15
C TYR A 417 3.93 -21.97 1.06
N PHE A 418 4.27 -22.99 1.87
CA PHE A 418 5.60 -23.59 1.85
C PHE A 418 5.96 -24.19 0.48
N VAL A 419 5.02 -24.82 -0.23
CA VAL A 419 5.27 -25.33 -1.59
C VAL A 419 5.73 -24.20 -2.52
N VAL A 420 5.11 -23.03 -2.45
CA VAL A 420 5.49 -21.88 -3.29
C VAL A 420 6.78 -21.25 -2.77
N ALA A 421 6.89 -21.00 -1.47
CA ALA A 421 8.08 -20.42 -0.83
C ALA A 421 9.35 -21.20 -1.17
N ILE A 422 9.30 -22.54 -1.15
CA ILE A 422 10.44 -23.37 -1.52
C ILE A 422 10.86 -23.16 -2.98
N LYS A 423 9.94 -22.96 -3.92
CA LYS A 423 10.30 -22.65 -5.31
C LYS A 423 10.99 -21.30 -5.46
N PHE A 424 10.59 -20.30 -4.66
CA PHE A 424 11.33 -19.03 -4.57
C PHE A 424 12.73 -19.26 -3.99
N ILE A 425 12.84 -20.05 -2.92
CA ILE A 425 14.13 -20.37 -2.29
C ILE A 425 15.04 -21.15 -3.25
N GLU A 426 14.52 -22.11 -4.02
CA GLU A 426 15.26 -22.80 -5.09
C GLU A 426 15.89 -21.79 -6.06
N LYS A 427 15.13 -20.78 -6.51
CA LYS A 427 15.64 -19.71 -7.37
C LYS A 427 16.65 -18.80 -6.67
N MET A 428 16.49 -18.52 -5.39
CA MET A 428 17.49 -17.79 -4.63
C MET A 428 18.80 -18.58 -4.48
N ILE A 429 18.73 -19.90 -4.26
CA ILE A 429 19.90 -20.78 -4.19
C ILE A 429 20.63 -20.80 -5.54
N GLU A 430 19.90 -20.89 -6.66
CA GLU A 430 20.47 -20.82 -8.02
C GLU A 430 21.30 -19.53 -8.21
N GLU A 431 20.76 -18.37 -7.85
CA GLU A 431 21.45 -17.08 -8.04
C GLU A 431 22.56 -16.83 -7.01
N ASP A 432 22.40 -17.22 -5.74
CA ASP A 432 23.48 -17.14 -4.74
C ASP A 432 24.65 -18.07 -5.13
N PHE A 433 24.38 -19.22 -5.74
CA PHE A 433 25.41 -20.12 -6.24
C PHE A 433 26.13 -19.53 -7.47
N ARG A 434 25.41 -18.93 -8.43
CA ARG A 434 26.01 -18.20 -9.57
C ARG A 434 26.91 -17.06 -9.10
N LEU A 435 26.52 -16.36 -8.03
CA LEU A 435 27.33 -15.33 -7.39
C LEU A 435 28.58 -15.92 -6.72
N PHE A 436 28.43 -17.05 -6.01
CA PHE A 436 29.56 -17.75 -5.39
C PHE A 436 30.63 -18.17 -6.41
N VAL A 437 30.23 -18.75 -7.54
CA VAL A 437 31.17 -19.18 -8.59
C VAL A 437 31.76 -18.01 -9.37
N ALA A 438 31.10 -16.85 -9.38
CA ALA A 438 31.61 -15.61 -9.99
C ALA A 438 32.76 -14.97 -9.20
N LYS A 439 32.95 -15.38 -7.93
CA LYS A 439 34.08 -14.90 -7.13
C LYS A 439 35.39 -15.29 -7.79
N ARG A 440 36.30 -14.32 -7.92
CA ARG A 440 37.55 -14.46 -8.68
C ARG A 440 38.37 -15.67 -8.25
N GLU A 441 38.44 -15.91 -6.95
CA GLU A 441 39.17 -17.04 -6.35
C GLU A 441 38.58 -18.41 -6.69
N ILE A 442 37.30 -18.48 -7.05
CA ILE A 442 36.63 -19.71 -7.50
C ILE A 442 36.69 -19.82 -9.01
N PHE A 443 36.35 -18.75 -9.72
CA PHE A 443 36.28 -18.71 -11.18
C PHE A 443 37.61 -19.09 -11.86
N LEU A 444 38.74 -18.76 -11.24
CA LEU A 444 40.08 -19.06 -11.77
C LEU A 444 40.59 -20.48 -11.46
N LEU A 445 39.86 -21.27 -10.67
CA LEU A 445 40.26 -22.66 -10.36
C LEU A 445 40.06 -23.58 -11.57
N PRO A 446 40.81 -24.69 -11.68
CA PRO A 446 40.48 -25.77 -12.61
C PRO A 446 39.06 -26.31 -12.36
N GLU A 447 38.40 -26.81 -13.40
CA GLU A 447 37.01 -27.33 -13.32
C GLU A 447 36.81 -28.37 -12.21
N THR A 448 37.80 -29.24 -12.00
CA THR A 448 37.78 -30.25 -10.93
C THR A 448 37.77 -29.63 -9.54
N GLU A 449 38.49 -28.53 -9.33
CA GLU A 449 38.54 -27.80 -8.06
C GLU A 449 37.31 -26.90 -7.89
N GLN A 450 36.76 -26.32 -8.97
CA GLN A 450 35.47 -25.62 -8.94
C GLN A 450 34.34 -26.56 -8.50
N SER A 451 34.32 -27.80 -9.01
CA SER A 451 33.33 -28.80 -8.60
C SER A 451 33.45 -29.17 -7.12
N LYS A 452 34.67 -29.30 -6.58
CA LYS A 452 34.88 -29.54 -5.13
C LYS A 452 34.41 -28.35 -4.30
N ALA A 453 34.76 -27.13 -4.71
CA ALA A 453 34.31 -25.91 -4.04
C ALA A 453 32.77 -25.80 -4.05
N ALA A 454 32.12 -26.23 -5.13
CA ALA A 454 30.66 -26.31 -5.22
C ALA A 454 30.07 -27.30 -4.20
N ASP A 455 30.64 -28.50 -4.06
CA ASP A 455 30.15 -29.49 -3.07
C ASP A 455 30.34 -29.00 -1.62
N MET A 456 31.44 -28.29 -1.36
CA MET A 456 31.65 -27.62 -0.07
C MET A 456 30.61 -26.51 0.17
N TYR A 457 30.28 -25.71 -0.85
CA TYR A 457 29.23 -24.69 -0.77
C TYR A 457 27.89 -25.30 -0.37
N PHE A 458 27.41 -26.35 -1.05
CA PHE A 458 26.11 -26.95 -0.72
C PHE A 458 26.09 -27.56 0.69
N THR A 459 27.18 -28.22 1.09
CA THR A 459 27.35 -28.77 2.45
C THR A 459 27.28 -27.66 3.50
N GLU A 460 27.99 -26.55 3.27
CA GLU A 460 28.02 -25.39 4.15
C GLU A 460 26.65 -24.73 4.28
N LYS A 461 25.95 -24.52 3.15
CA LYS A 461 24.58 -23.98 3.15
C LYS A 461 23.62 -24.88 3.91
N TYR A 462 23.66 -26.20 3.68
CA TYR A 462 22.82 -27.15 4.41
C TYR A 462 23.01 -27.05 5.93
N ASN A 463 24.26 -27.04 6.40
CA ASN A 463 24.56 -26.90 7.83
C ASN A 463 24.03 -25.59 8.42
N ARG A 464 24.19 -24.47 7.68
CA ARG A 464 23.65 -23.17 8.10
C ARG A 464 22.12 -23.15 8.13
N PHE A 465 21.47 -23.73 7.12
CA PHE A 465 20.01 -23.86 7.09
C PHE A 465 19.48 -24.74 8.22
N SER A 466 20.11 -25.90 8.47
CA SER A 466 19.74 -26.80 9.57
C SER A 466 19.85 -26.09 10.92
N THR A 467 20.90 -25.28 11.12
CA THR A 467 21.07 -24.45 12.32
C THR A 467 19.96 -23.40 12.44
N ALA A 468 19.70 -22.65 11.36
CA ALA A 468 18.72 -21.55 11.36
C ALA A 468 17.25 -22.03 11.47
N LEU A 469 16.98 -23.28 11.06
CA LEU A 469 15.68 -23.94 11.10
C LEU A 469 15.60 -25.00 12.20
N SER A 470 16.47 -24.94 13.22
CA SER A 470 16.49 -25.92 14.32
C SER A 470 15.16 -25.98 15.08
N THR A 471 14.46 -24.84 15.19
CA THR A 471 13.12 -24.73 15.79
C THR A 471 11.98 -25.07 14.82
N TYR A 472 12.28 -25.38 13.55
CA TYR A 472 11.31 -25.71 12.50
C TYR A 472 11.71 -27.00 11.76
N PRO A 473 11.78 -28.15 12.44
CA PRO A 473 12.33 -29.40 11.88
C PRO A 473 11.59 -29.88 10.62
N ARG A 474 10.28 -29.61 10.50
CA ARG A 474 9.48 -29.96 9.31
C ARG A 474 9.96 -29.27 8.02
N LEU A 475 10.61 -28.11 8.14
CA LEU A 475 11.09 -27.33 6.99
C LEU A 475 12.47 -27.78 6.51
N GLN A 476 13.26 -28.46 7.34
CA GLN A 476 14.61 -28.87 6.98
C GLN A 476 14.65 -29.84 5.78
N PRO A 477 13.78 -30.87 5.68
CA PRO A 477 13.74 -31.75 4.51
C PRO A 477 13.38 -30.99 3.23
N MET A 478 12.49 -30.00 3.31
CA MET A 478 12.07 -29.22 2.14
C MET A 478 13.22 -28.35 1.61
N VAL A 479 13.97 -27.70 2.50
CA VAL A 479 15.15 -26.92 2.12
C VAL A 479 16.29 -27.82 1.63
N LYS A 480 16.48 -29.00 2.24
CA LYS A 480 17.44 -29.98 1.74
C LYS A 480 17.11 -30.39 0.30
N GLN A 481 15.85 -30.71 0.02
CA GLN A 481 15.41 -31.06 -1.31
C GLN A 481 15.65 -29.93 -2.32
N ALA A 482 15.42 -28.67 -1.92
CA ALA A 482 15.73 -27.51 -2.75
C ALA A 482 17.24 -27.40 -3.07
N LEU A 483 18.10 -27.58 -2.06
CA LEU A 483 19.56 -27.59 -2.23
C LEU A 483 20.01 -28.73 -3.16
N ASP A 484 19.51 -29.94 -2.93
CA ASP A 484 19.85 -31.12 -3.74
C ASP A 484 19.51 -30.89 -5.22
N LYS A 485 18.32 -30.35 -5.53
CA LYS A 485 17.90 -30.01 -6.90
C LYS A 485 18.78 -28.96 -7.56
N VAL A 486 19.29 -27.98 -6.81
CA VAL A 486 20.20 -26.97 -7.38
C VAL A 486 21.60 -27.55 -7.53
N GLN A 487 22.02 -28.42 -6.62
CA GLN A 487 23.29 -29.16 -6.71
C GLN A 487 23.33 -30.07 -7.95
N GLU A 488 22.22 -30.70 -8.33
CA GLU A 488 22.10 -31.46 -9.58
C GLU A 488 22.40 -30.60 -10.82
N LYS A 489 22.13 -29.28 -10.77
CA LYS A 489 22.40 -28.32 -11.84
C LYS A 489 23.78 -27.67 -11.75
N LYS A 490 24.63 -28.05 -10.78
CA LYS A 490 25.86 -27.30 -10.45
C LYS A 490 26.77 -27.05 -11.66
N GLN A 491 26.95 -28.04 -12.54
CA GLN A 491 27.83 -27.90 -13.71
C GLN A 491 27.31 -26.87 -14.71
N GLN A 492 26.00 -26.86 -14.94
CA GLN A 492 25.36 -25.86 -15.79
C GLN A 492 25.51 -24.45 -15.19
N LEU A 493 25.34 -24.32 -13.86
CA LEU A 493 25.40 -23.02 -13.19
C LEU A 493 26.83 -22.49 -13.08
N ILE A 494 27.84 -23.35 -12.94
CA ILE A 494 29.28 -23.00 -13.02
C ILE A 494 29.60 -22.34 -14.36
N GLN A 495 29.00 -22.83 -15.45
CA GLN A 495 29.17 -22.26 -16.80
C GLN A 495 28.40 -20.95 -17.02
N GLN A 496 27.56 -20.54 -16.07
CA GLN A 496 26.73 -19.34 -16.15
C GLN A 496 26.87 -18.47 -14.90
N PRO A 497 28.11 -18.07 -14.52
CA PRO A 497 28.34 -17.26 -13.34
C PRO A 497 27.62 -15.91 -13.46
N THR A 498 27.30 -15.31 -12.31
CA THR A 498 26.82 -13.92 -12.28
C THR A 498 27.93 -13.01 -12.80
N ALA A 499 27.66 -12.29 -13.90
CA ALA A 499 28.64 -11.39 -14.49
C ALA A 499 27.95 -10.19 -15.13
N HIS A 500 28.64 -9.04 -15.19
CA HIS A 500 28.13 -7.86 -15.88
C HIS A 500 27.89 -8.12 -17.36
N GLU A 501 28.71 -8.96 -17.98
CA GLU A 501 28.68 -9.31 -19.40
C GLU A 501 27.45 -10.14 -19.75
N THR A 502 27.10 -11.10 -18.89
CA THR A 502 25.96 -12.01 -19.06
C THR A 502 24.65 -11.42 -18.55
N PHE A 503 24.71 -10.33 -17.77
CA PHE A 503 23.53 -9.60 -17.36
C PHE A 503 22.84 -8.95 -18.57
N ALA A 504 21.83 -9.66 -19.08
CA ALA A 504 21.07 -9.28 -20.25
C ALA A 504 20.14 -8.08 -19.95
N VAL A 505 20.71 -6.88 -20.08
CA VAL A 505 19.98 -5.60 -20.01
C VAL A 505 18.81 -5.56 -21.01
N ASN A 506 18.88 -6.36 -22.08
CA ASN A 506 17.91 -6.42 -23.18
C ASN A 506 16.58 -7.11 -22.84
N HIS A 507 16.40 -7.65 -21.62
CA HIS A 507 15.07 -8.09 -21.20
C HIS A 507 14.10 -6.89 -21.31
N PRO A 508 13.03 -6.94 -22.13
CA PRO A 508 12.26 -5.74 -22.51
C PRO A 508 11.77 -4.89 -21.34
N VAL A 509 11.50 -5.54 -20.20
CA VAL A 509 11.13 -4.90 -18.93
C VAL A 509 12.32 -4.16 -18.31
N LEU A 510 13.49 -4.79 -18.21
CA LEU A 510 14.70 -4.23 -17.59
C LEU A 510 15.30 -3.11 -18.40
N THR A 511 15.23 -3.17 -19.74
CA THR A 511 15.75 -2.12 -20.62
C THR A 511 15.12 -0.76 -20.33
N GLN A 512 13.81 -0.70 -20.12
CA GLN A 512 13.08 0.57 -19.89
C GLN A 512 13.41 1.16 -18.51
N VAL A 513 13.65 0.27 -17.54
CA VAL A 513 14.00 0.59 -16.17
C VAL A 513 15.45 1.06 -16.04
N LEU A 514 16.37 0.18 -16.44
CA LEU A 514 17.81 0.33 -16.23
C LEU A 514 18.29 1.58 -16.91
N ARG A 515 17.86 1.83 -18.14
CA ARG A 515 18.24 3.05 -18.85
C ARG A 515 17.81 4.35 -18.16
N LYS A 516 16.72 4.36 -17.39
CA LYS A 516 16.25 5.59 -16.73
C LYS A 516 17.07 5.93 -15.49
N ASN A 517 17.54 4.91 -14.76
CA ASN A 517 18.01 5.09 -13.39
C ASN A 517 19.46 4.53 -13.15
N ILE A 518 19.95 3.57 -13.94
CA ILE A 518 21.33 3.00 -13.95
C ILE A 518 21.82 3.21 -15.37
N GLN A 519 22.38 4.39 -15.59
CA GLN A 519 22.98 4.74 -16.87
C GLN A 519 24.15 3.81 -17.24
N ASP A 520 24.75 3.16 -16.24
CA ASP A 520 25.89 2.27 -16.39
C ASP A 520 25.76 1.02 -15.50
N LYS A 521 25.52 -0.15 -16.12
CA LYS A 521 25.36 -1.43 -15.41
C LYS A 521 26.60 -1.83 -14.61
N TYR A 522 27.79 -1.31 -14.93
CA TYR A 522 29.03 -1.60 -14.21
C TYR A 522 29.11 -0.90 -12.85
N LYS A 523 28.16 0.00 -12.55
CA LYS A 523 27.97 0.55 -11.20
C LYS A 523 27.27 -0.41 -10.25
N LEU A 524 26.66 -1.48 -10.76
CA LEU A 524 26.06 -2.51 -9.93
C LEU A 524 27.12 -3.46 -9.38
N THR A 525 26.97 -3.88 -8.12
CA THR A 525 27.75 -5.00 -7.59
C THR A 525 27.24 -6.33 -8.16
N LEU A 526 28.04 -7.40 -8.05
CA LEU A 526 27.60 -8.73 -8.49
C LEU A 526 26.41 -9.24 -7.67
N GLU A 527 26.34 -8.90 -6.37
CA GLU A 527 25.22 -9.21 -5.49
C GLU A 527 23.92 -8.57 -5.98
N GLU A 528 23.98 -7.32 -6.44
CA GLU A 528 22.83 -6.61 -7.01
C GLU A 528 22.38 -7.24 -8.33
N ILE A 529 23.33 -7.66 -9.17
CA ILE A 529 23.04 -8.38 -10.41
C ILE A 529 22.37 -9.72 -10.11
N ALA A 530 22.89 -10.51 -9.17
CA ALA A 530 22.29 -11.79 -8.77
C ALA A 530 20.87 -11.61 -8.23
N TRP A 531 20.63 -10.56 -7.44
CA TRP A 531 19.29 -10.21 -6.98
C TRP A 531 18.35 -9.87 -8.15
N LEU A 532 18.80 -9.06 -9.11
CA LEU A 532 18.01 -8.72 -10.30
C LEU A 532 17.72 -9.97 -11.14
N GLN A 533 18.68 -10.87 -11.29
CA GLN A 533 18.49 -12.14 -12.00
C GLN A 533 17.45 -13.03 -11.30
N PHE A 534 17.48 -13.12 -9.97
CA PHE A 534 16.44 -13.80 -9.19
C PHE A 534 15.05 -13.20 -9.47
N CYS A 535 14.94 -11.86 -9.42
CA CYS A 535 13.68 -11.18 -9.72
C CYS A 535 13.18 -11.50 -11.14
N ILE A 536 14.05 -11.55 -12.15
CA ILE A 536 13.67 -11.97 -13.51
C ILE A 536 13.17 -13.41 -13.49
N ALA A 537 13.92 -14.31 -12.86
CA ALA A 537 13.64 -15.75 -12.88
C ALA A 537 12.25 -16.09 -12.31
N VAL A 538 11.86 -15.47 -11.18
CA VAL A 538 10.54 -15.73 -10.56
C VAL A 538 9.36 -15.18 -11.36
N HIS A 539 9.61 -14.25 -12.29
CA HIS A 539 8.61 -13.66 -13.20
C HIS A 539 8.63 -14.27 -14.60
N SER A 540 9.72 -14.93 -14.99
CA SER A 540 9.84 -15.56 -16.29
C SER A 540 8.85 -16.73 -16.41
N LYS A 541 8.18 -16.82 -17.56
CA LYS A 541 7.40 -17.99 -17.94
C LYS A 541 8.31 -18.92 -18.74
N SER A 542 8.46 -20.17 -18.35
CA SER A 542 8.98 -21.19 -19.25
C SER A 542 7.90 -21.56 -20.27
N ASP A 543 8.29 -22.06 -21.44
CA ASP A 543 7.36 -22.47 -22.50
C ASP A 543 6.26 -23.36 -21.92
N HIS A 544 5.04 -22.81 -21.83
CA HIS A 544 3.81 -23.44 -21.32
C HIS A 544 3.61 -23.51 -19.78
N GLN A 545 4.44 -22.89 -18.94
CA GLN A 545 4.18 -22.82 -17.48
C GLN A 545 3.85 -21.41 -16.98
N GLN A 546 3.03 -21.35 -15.93
CA GLN A 546 2.82 -20.15 -15.12
C GLN A 546 4.14 -19.71 -14.47
N SER A 547 4.38 -18.40 -14.35
CA SER A 547 5.51 -17.91 -13.55
C SER A 547 5.33 -18.26 -12.06
N LEU A 548 6.39 -18.21 -11.25
CA LEU A 548 6.25 -18.44 -9.80
C LEU A 548 5.32 -17.40 -9.16
N MET A 549 5.31 -16.19 -9.68
CA MET A 549 4.38 -15.15 -9.26
C MET A 549 2.93 -15.46 -9.66
N ASP A 550 2.69 -16.01 -10.85
CA ASP A 550 1.36 -16.45 -11.26
C ASP A 550 0.86 -17.59 -10.36
N LEU A 551 1.75 -18.53 -10.03
CA LEU A 551 1.45 -19.62 -9.09
C LEU A 551 1.08 -19.06 -7.71
N ALA A 552 1.89 -18.15 -7.16
CA ALA A 552 1.63 -17.49 -5.88
C ALA A 552 0.29 -16.74 -5.86
N ARG A 553 -0.09 -16.11 -6.98
CA ARG A 553 -1.39 -15.42 -7.13
C ARG A 553 -2.57 -16.36 -7.24
N SER A 554 -2.35 -17.60 -7.68
CA SER A 554 -3.41 -18.62 -7.84
C SER A 554 -3.65 -19.48 -6.61
N LEU A 555 -2.94 -19.21 -5.50
CA LEU A 555 -3.02 -20.04 -4.31
C LEU A 555 -4.45 -20.03 -3.73
N PRO A 556 -5.06 -21.21 -3.55
CA PRO A 556 -6.41 -21.28 -3.00
C PRO A 556 -6.40 -20.90 -1.52
N VAL A 557 -7.36 -20.07 -1.16
CA VAL A 557 -7.64 -19.63 0.21
C VAL A 557 -8.27 -20.78 0.99
N LYS A 558 -7.82 -20.99 2.22
CA LYS A 558 -8.50 -21.85 3.19
C LYS A 558 -9.33 -20.95 4.10
N ASN A 559 -10.53 -20.61 3.66
CA ASN A 559 -11.49 -19.91 4.51
C ASN A 559 -12.47 -20.94 5.13
N PRO A 560 -12.62 -21.03 6.45
CA PRO A 560 -13.67 -21.84 7.06
C PRO A 560 -15.09 -21.34 6.74
N ASN A 561 -15.28 -20.07 6.36
CA ASN A 561 -16.58 -19.47 6.09
C ASN A 561 -16.96 -19.51 4.59
N ILE A 562 -17.93 -20.37 4.26
CA ILE A 562 -18.43 -20.62 2.91
C ILE A 562 -19.08 -19.35 2.31
N ALA A 563 -19.70 -18.49 3.13
CA ALA A 563 -20.35 -17.25 2.71
C ALA A 563 -19.42 -16.36 1.88
N GLU A 564 -18.20 -16.19 2.37
CA GLU A 564 -17.25 -15.18 1.90
C GLU A 564 -16.45 -15.70 0.70
N GLN A 565 -16.25 -17.02 0.61
CA GLN A 565 -15.71 -17.64 -0.60
C GLN A 565 -16.67 -17.50 -1.77
N VAL A 566 -17.97 -17.65 -1.51
CA VAL A 566 -18.97 -17.67 -2.57
C VAL A 566 -19.44 -16.26 -2.97
N ALA A 567 -19.49 -15.30 -2.04
CA ALA A 567 -19.72 -13.88 -2.36
C ALA A 567 -18.74 -13.31 -3.39
N LYS A 568 -17.51 -13.84 -3.44
CA LYS A 568 -16.41 -13.31 -4.27
C LYS A 568 -16.49 -13.72 -5.74
N GLY A 569 -17.11 -14.85 -6.09
CA GLY A 569 -17.18 -15.32 -7.49
C GLY A 569 -15.82 -15.61 -8.18
N GLU A 570 -14.69 -15.23 -7.59
CA GLU A 570 -13.33 -15.49 -8.07
C GLU A 570 -12.59 -16.36 -7.05
N LYS A 571 -12.31 -17.61 -7.43
CA LYS A 571 -11.88 -18.67 -6.52
C LYS A 571 -10.40 -18.60 -6.07
N TYR A 572 -9.56 -17.69 -6.57
CA TYR A 572 -8.10 -17.91 -6.49
C TYR A 572 -7.20 -16.69 -6.28
N ILE A 573 -7.65 -15.43 -6.44
CA ILE A 573 -6.79 -14.25 -6.25
C ILE A 573 -7.31 -13.44 -5.08
N GLN A 574 -6.51 -13.33 -4.02
CA GLN A 574 -6.82 -12.44 -2.91
C GLN A 574 -6.21 -11.09 -3.14
N TYR A 575 -7.08 -10.10 -3.07
CA TYR A 575 -6.72 -8.70 -3.09
C TYR A 575 -6.61 -8.16 -1.67
N TYR A 576 -5.58 -7.37 -1.45
CA TYR A 576 -5.17 -6.77 -0.20
C TYR A 576 -5.08 -5.27 -0.42
N SER A 577 -5.60 -4.48 0.54
CA SER A 577 -5.48 -3.02 0.53
C SER A 577 -4.74 -2.57 1.77
N SER A 578 -3.47 -2.95 1.89
CA SER A 578 -2.66 -2.55 3.05
C SER A 578 -2.77 -1.04 3.28
N PRO A 579 -2.93 -0.57 4.53
CA PRO A 579 -2.63 0.82 4.85
C PRO A 579 -1.24 1.24 4.32
N ALA A 580 -0.31 0.29 4.24
CA ALA A 580 1.05 0.50 3.76
C ALA A 580 1.18 0.78 2.26
N ILE A 581 0.23 0.36 1.41
CA ILE A 581 0.39 0.51 -0.05
C ILE A 581 0.57 1.99 -0.41
N LEU A 582 -0.17 2.87 0.27
CA LEU A 582 -0.09 4.30 0.10
C LEU A 582 1.30 4.83 0.42
N HIS A 583 1.88 4.39 1.54
CA HIS A 583 3.21 4.80 1.95
C HIS A 583 4.28 4.24 1.02
N LYS A 584 4.14 2.99 0.57
CA LYS A 584 5.00 2.38 -0.44
C LYS A 584 4.93 3.19 -1.75
N ILE A 585 3.75 3.58 -2.22
CA ILE A 585 3.59 4.47 -3.39
C ILE A 585 4.30 5.81 -3.15
N ALA A 586 4.09 6.44 -1.99
CA ALA A 586 4.70 7.73 -1.66
C ALA A 586 6.24 7.67 -1.55
N LYS A 587 6.79 6.51 -1.15
CA LYS A 587 8.22 6.19 -1.19
C LYS A 587 8.74 5.83 -2.58
N GLY A 588 7.86 5.69 -3.57
CA GLY A 588 8.22 5.25 -4.92
C GLY A 588 8.34 3.73 -5.08
N TYR A 589 7.97 2.94 -4.07
CA TYR A 589 8.04 1.48 -4.06
C TYR A 589 6.91 0.82 -4.84
N HIS A 590 5.79 1.49 -5.08
CA HIS A 590 4.64 0.97 -5.83
C HIS A 590 4.09 1.96 -6.85
N ILE A 591 4.97 2.78 -7.41
CA ILE A 591 4.57 3.78 -8.42
C ILE A 591 3.93 3.13 -9.66
N ASP A 592 4.19 1.85 -9.88
CA ASP A 592 3.58 1.03 -10.93
C ASP A 592 2.14 0.62 -10.66
N LYS A 593 1.78 0.51 -9.38
CA LYS A 593 0.40 0.27 -8.97
C LYS A 593 -0.43 1.54 -9.00
N LEU A 594 0.21 2.70 -8.85
CA LEU A 594 -0.45 4.00 -8.99
C LEU A 594 -0.91 4.23 -10.44
N HIS A 595 -2.14 4.69 -10.62
CA HIS A 595 -2.61 5.09 -11.94
C HIS A 595 -1.75 6.27 -12.47
N PRO A 596 -1.29 6.26 -13.73
CA PRO A 596 -0.32 7.24 -14.24
C PRO A 596 -0.81 8.70 -14.19
N GLU A 597 -2.12 8.90 -14.13
CA GLU A 597 -2.77 10.21 -14.04
C GLU A 597 -3.20 10.59 -12.62
N ILE A 598 -2.73 9.84 -11.61
CA ILE A 598 -2.82 10.19 -10.20
C ILE A 598 -1.43 10.57 -9.70
N ALA A 599 -1.36 11.58 -8.83
CA ALA A 599 -0.20 11.83 -8.00
C ALA A 599 -0.57 11.68 -6.52
N ILE A 600 0.26 10.94 -5.79
CA ILE A 600 0.22 10.86 -4.33
C ILE A 600 1.52 11.44 -3.82
N VAL A 601 1.42 12.48 -2.99
CA VAL A 601 2.61 13.20 -2.46
C VAL A 601 2.55 13.16 -0.94
N PRO A 602 3.62 12.68 -0.26
CA PRO A 602 3.71 12.78 1.18
C PRO A 602 3.91 14.25 1.58
N LEU A 603 3.08 14.73 2.49
CA LEU A 603 3.08 16.11 2.94
C LEU A 603 3.90 16.27 4.21
N ALA A 604 3.48 15.57 5.27
CA ALA A 604 4.02 15.70 6.61
C ALA A 604 3.68 14.47 7.45
N THR A 605 4.28 14.37 8.63
CA THR A 605 3.86 13.51 9.71
C THR A 605 3.40 14.39 10.85
N VAL A 606 2.17 14.19 11.30
CA VAL A 606 1.61 14.92 12.43
C VAL A 606 1.88 14.20 13.73
N PHE A 607 2.19 14.97 14.76
CA PHE A 607 2.49 14.49 16.11
C PHE A 607 1.74 15.34 17.11
N ASP A 608 1.49 14.79 18.30
CA ASP A 608 0.94 15.59 19.39
C ASP A 608 1.87 16.76 19.71
N TYR A 609 1.31 17.97 19.89
CA TYR A 609 2.10 19.18 20.12
C TYR A 609 3.04 19.11 21.33
N ARG A 610 2.77 18.21 22.30
CA ARG A 610 3.60 17.95 23.47
C ARG A 610 4.87 17.17 23.13
N GLU A 611 4.86 16.41 22.04
CA GLU A 611 5.97 15.54 21.61
C GLU A 611 6.98 16.31 20.74
N VAL A 612 6.65 17.52 20.31
CA VAL A 612 7.37 18.31 19.31
C VAL A 612 8.11 19.49 19.95
N THR A 613 9.20 19.94 19.32
CA THR A 613 9.92 21.18 19.62
C THR A 613 10.37 21.88 18.33
N ILE A 614 10.84 23.12 18.43
CA ILE A 614 11.43 23.86 17.30
C ILE A 614 12.72 23.15 16.89
N ASN A 615 12.87 22.90 15.59
CA ASN A 615 14.12 22.46 15.00
C ASN A 615 15.04 23.66 14.82
N THR A 616 16.00 23.82 15.73
CA THR A 616 17.02 24.91 15.68
C THR A 616 17.96 24.79 14.49
N ASP A 617 18.06 23.59 13.93
CA ASP A 617 18.96 23.26 12.81
C ASP A 617 18.23 23.38 11.46
N TYR A 618 16.98 23.87 11.47
CA TYR A 618 16.16 24.02 10.28
C TYR A 618 16.70 25.14 9.38
N ASP A 619 17.13 24.76 8.18
CA ASP A 619 17.46 25.69 7.11
C ASP A 619 16.31 25.78 6.10
N SER A 620 15.66 26.94 6.06
CA SER A 620 14.58 27.23 5.09
C SER A 620 15.01 27.12 3.62
N GLN A 621 16.29 27.21 3.31
CA GLN A 621 16.81 27.02 1.94
C GLN A 621 16.79 25.55 1.52
N THR A 622 16.81 24.64 2.48
CA THR A 622 16.69 23.19 2.26
C THR A 622 15.24 22.68 2.31
N ASP A 623 14.28 23.56 2.60
CA ASP A 623 12.86 23.21 2.63
C ASP A 623 12.33 22.94 1.21
N ASN A 624 11.96 21.68 0.95
CA ASN A 624 11.48 21.23 -0.34
C ASN A 624 10.03 21.61 -0.69
N THR A 625 9.35 22.43 0.12
CA THR A 625 7.94 22.84 -0.12
C THR A 625 7.75 23.38 -1.53
N THR A 626 8.66 24.24 -2.00
CA THR A 626 8.57 24.84 -3.33
C THR A 626 8.78 23.82 -4.45
N GLN A 627 9.62 22.81 -4.24
CA GLN A 627 9.79 21.73 -5.21
C GLN A 627 8.50 20.94 -5.40
N TRP A 628 7.82 20.59 -4.29
CA TRP A 628 6.52 19.92 -4.36
C TRP A 628 5.45 20.78 -5.04
N GLN A 629 5.41 22.07 -4.75
CA GLN A 629 4.51 23.01 -5.44
C GLN A 629 4.73 23.00 -6.96
N VAL A 630 6.00 23.05 -7.39
CA VAL A 630 6.35 23.03 -8.82
C VAL A 630 5.96 21.70 -9.45
N PHE A 631 6.28 20.58 -8.82
CA PHE A 631 5.91 19.24 -9.30
C PHE A 631 4.39 19.10 -9.47
N LEU A 632 3.62 19.44 -8.44
CA LEU A 632 2.16 19.30 -8.46
C LEU A 632 1.52 20.24 -9.47
N ARG A 633 2.01 21.49 -9.60
CA ARG A 633 1.53 22.42 -10.62
C ARG A 633 1.77 21.87 -12.02
N ALA A 634 2.97 21.36 -12.30
CA ALA A 634 3.30 20.76 -13.59
C ALA A 634 2.47 19.50 -13.86
N PHE A 635 2.22 18.68 -12.83
CA PHE A 635 1.39 17.49 -12.94
C PHE A 635 -0.08 17.83 -13.26
N LEU A 636 -0.66 18.82 -12.58
CA LEU A 636 -2.05 19.23 -12.78
C LEU A 636 -2.30 19.93 -14.13
N GLN A 637 -1.26 20.52 -14.74
CA GLN A 637 -1.32 21.20 -16.04
C GLN A 637 -1.22 20.26 -17.24
N LYS A 638 -0.63 19.07 -17.05
CA LYS A 638 -0.71 18.00 -18.05
C LYS A 638 -2.14 17.49 -18.12
#